data_AF-A0A0J1BK27-F1
#
_entry.id   AF-A0A0J1BK27-F1
#
_cell.length_a   1.000
_cell.length_b   1.000
_cell.length_c   1.000
_cell.angle_alpha   90.00
_cell.angle_beta   90.00
_cell.angle_gamma   90.00
#
_symmetry.space_group_name_H-M   'P 1'
#
loop_
_entity.id
_entity.type
_entity.pdbx_description
1 polymer ?
#
loop_
_entity_poly.entity_id
_entity_poly.type
_entity_poly.pdbx_seq_one_letter_code
_entity_poly.pdbx_strand_id
1 'polypeptide(L)'
;MDADKIKQFFILHGEKFVVGIVVLAAAWMVYAGLQMPNMLDEVQPERLATDANTVRSSIDEDHNEQILPERKPQFDILAETARKRTPVDSTAYKMPHLLERKTIDTSVRRKDPVMHPPMELRVDSHIASIAMLSRSGDYALKDLEGAEALEVVEQEKPRPRRGRNRRGGGMDEMMGMGMEMGMDMGMGMDAGMYGEDMGMGMDMGMMAGGMGTMSASSAGRRFNAKNNFGFVATPKDSMQPVPEYAWFISGTAVIPHKVLAESFREALQEAEGYLPIRDQPLYHNYEVQRADVTNKSVDELTDKDWVVRYTREKNVLEAAKLWAGYAKEVVPEEYRDLNVTAYIPPILLVDYKDFVTHPLIPMISRREEQMKAREEMMKEQEFGIDDLELAGPNASGMSGMGMGMDMGMDMGMDMGMQMDMGMGMGGMGAYGGMAMVEEDPVEYKLMRFYDFASTADKNTPRPGRKYVYRIRLAVVDPNFPANALQQPKVSTLSGEVYQRVSKLMEAAEADKARKGHFQRWSEWSAPSPPISLPTFNDYFAGPVESPRTKVLTVQGKKVEYSPDPPTAKAVNFSYNTTYKTVMPIWMESISPGSVLSYEGPAELIDPIDLVVKKVEDAKVTSQTTVIDLEGGRVLPMTGDSELEEPGMMLLYDENGSLKVTGEVDDQEMYRIYSFAEERGL
;
A
#
# COMPACT_ATOMS: atom_id res chain seq x y z
N MET A 1 -32.05 43.02 74.19
CA MET A 1 -31.92 41.61 73.79
C MET A 1 -30.45 41.32 73.64
N ASP A 2 -29.93 40.32 74.35
CA ASP A 2 -28.52 39.91 74.26
C ASP A 2 -28.20 39.40 72.84
N ALA A 3 -27.27 40.08 72.17
CA ALA A 3 -26.81 39.70 70.83
C ALA A 3 -26.27 38.26 70.78
N ASP A 4 -25.70 37.77 71.89
CA ASP A 4 -25.14 36.42 71.97
C ASP A 4 -26.21 35.32 72.08
N LYS A 5 -27.36 35.62 72.69
CA LYS A 5 -28.51 34.69 72.72
C LYS A 5 -29.16 34.54 71.35
N ILE A 6 -29.20 35.63 70.57
CA ILE A 6 -29.69 35.61 69.19
C ILE A 6 -28.75 34.78 68.31
N LYS A 7 -27.42 34.94 68.45
CA LYS A 7 -26.44 34.14 67.71
C LYS A 7 -26.51 32.65 68.05
N GLN A 8 -26.61 32.28 69.33
CA GLN A 8 -26.77 30.87 69.72
C GLN A 8 -28.08 30.26 69.20
N PHE A 9 -29.17 31.03 69.15
CA PHE A 9 -30.45 30.56 68.59
C PHE A 9 -30.33 30.25 67.10
N PHE A 10 -29.71 31.14 66.30
CA PHE A 10 -29.48 30.91 64.87
C PHE A 10 -28.48 29.79 64.58
N ILE A 11 -27.48 29.57 65.44
CA ILE A 11 -26.53 28.46 65.29
C ILE A 11 -27.22 27.11 65.58
N LEU A 12 -28.07 27.03 66.62
CA LEU A 12 -28.76 25.79 67.00
C LEU A 12 -29.97 25.45 66.11
N HIS A 13 -30.55 26.44 65.42
CA HIS A 13 -31.77 26.26 64.61
C HIS A 13 -31.60 26.66 63.14
N GLY A 14 -30.39 26.99 62.70
CA GLY A 14 -30.09 27.40 61.32
C GLY A 14 -30.46 26.34 60.29
N GLU A 15 -30.23 25.06 60.61
CA GLU A 15 -30.61 23.93 59.75
C GLU A 15 -32.13 23.89 59.49
N LYS A 16 -32.95 24.09 60.53
CA LYS A 16 -34.42 24.08 60.40
C LYS A 16 -34.93 25.26 59.57
N PHE A 17 -34.22 26.39 59.60
CA PHE A 17 -34.52 27.54 58.73
C PHE A 17 -34.22 27.24 57.27
N VAL A 18 -33.07 26.61 56.98
CA VAL A 18 -32.72 26.20 55.61
C VAL A 18 -33.74 25.20 55.06
N VAL A 19 -34.12 24.20 55.85
CA VAL A 19 -35.16 23.23 55.44
C VAL A 19 -36.51 23.93 55.21
N GLY A 20 -36.89 24.87 56.07
CA GLY A 20 -38.11 25.67 55.88
C GLY A 20 -38.11 26.48 54.58
N ILE A 21 -36.98 27.08 54.23
CA ILE A 21 -36.81 27.82 52.96
C ILE A 21 -36.93 26.89 51.76
N VAL A 22 -36.34 25.69 51.82
CA VAL A 22 -36.42 24.70 50.73
C VAL A 22 -37.85 24.21 50.53
N VAL A 23 -38.59 23.94 51.61
CA VAL A 23 -40.00 23.53 51.52
C VAL A 23 -40.87 24.65 50.95
N LEU A 24 -40.64 25.90 51.35
CA LEU A 24 -41.35 27.05 50.78
C LEU A 24 -41.03 27.25 49.29
N ALA A 25 -39.77 27.08 48.89
CA ALA A 25 -39.36 27.15 47.48
C ALA A 25 -40.01 26.03 46.64
N ALA A 26 -40.06 24.81 47.17
CA ALA A 26 -40.72 23.68 46.51
C ALA A 26 -42.25 23.92 46.37
N ALA A 27 -42.90 24.39 47.43
CA ALA A 27 -44.32 24.73 47.40
C ALA A 27 -44.61 25.86 46.40
N TRP A 28 -43.72 26.85 46.32
CA TRP A 28 -43.83 27.93 45.34
C TRP A 28 -43.66 27.45 43.91
N MET A 29 -42.73 26.53 43.63
CA MET A 29 -42.59 25.94 42.29
C MET A 29 -43.81 25.14 41.86
N VAL A 30 -44.43 24.37 42.78
CA VAL A 30 -45.68 23.66 42.48
C VAL A 30 -46.81 24.65 42.22
N TYR A 31 -46.92 25.71 43.02
CA TYR A 31 -47.92 26.76 42.82
C TYR A 31 -47.72 27.50 41.49
N ALA A 32 -46.48 27.85 41.14
CA ALA A 32 -46.15 28.47 39.87
C ALA A 32 -46.42 27.55 38.68
N GLY A 33 -46.14 26.24 38.81
CA GLY A 33 -46.43 25.24 37.79
C GLY A 33 -47.92 25.08 37.52
N LEU A 34 -48.75 25.13 38.56
CA LEU A 34 -50.22 25.06 38.43
C LEU A 34 -50.83 26.33 37.81
N GLN A 35 -50.11 27.45 37.79
CA GLN A 35 -50.55 28.70 37.16
C GLN A 35 -50.04 28.87 35.72
N MET A 36 -49.21 27.94 35.22
CA MET A 36 -48.81 28.00 33.81
C MET A 36 -50.00 27.61 32.91
N PRO A 37 -50.34 28.44 31.90
CA PRO A 37 -51.40 28.11 30.95
C PRO A 37 -51.05 26.83 30.19
N ASN A 38 -52.07 26.03 29.88
CA ASN A 38 -51.90 24.76 29.19
C ASN A 38 -51.35 25.03 27.77
N MET A 39 -50.11 24.60 27.50
CA MET A 39 -49.46 24.85 26.20
C MET A 39 -50.22 24.24 25.01
N LEU A 40 -51.12 23.28 25.26
CA LEU A 40 -51.99 22.67 24.25
C LEU A 40 -53.09 23.60 23.73
N ASP A 41 -53.36 24.72 24.40
CA ASP A 41 -54.36 25.70 23.96
C ASP A 41 -53.79 26.68 22.92
N GLU A 42 -52.48 26.94 22.97
CA GLU A 42 -51.78 27.81 21.99
C GLU A 42 -51.08 27.02 20.89
N VAL A 43 -50.52 25.84 21.21
CA VAL A 43 -49.67 25.07 20.31
C VAL A 43 -50.27 23.68 20.08
N GLN A 44 -51.23 23.61 19.16
CA GLN A 44 -51.79 22.34 18.72
C GLN A 44 -50.85 21.68 17.69
N PRO A 45 -50.42 20.42 17.88
CA PRO A 45 -49.47 19.75 16.98
C PRO A 45 -49.96 19.71 15.53
N GLU A 46 -51.27 19.56 15.32
CA GLU A 46 -51.89 19.54 13.99
C GLU A 46 -51.80 20.90 13.30
N ARG A 47 -51.93 22.01 14.04
CA ARG A 47 -51.74 23.36 13.49
C ARG A 47 -50.29 23.59 13.09
N LEU A 48 -49.33 23.18 13.91
CA LEU A 48 -47.92 23.28 13.56
C LEU A 48 -47.56 22.45 12.32
N ALA A 49 -48.11 21.24 12.19
CA ALA A 49 -47.93 20.42 10.99
C ALA A 49 -48.55 21.07 9.74
N THR A 50 -49.73 21.68 9.90
CA THR A 50 -50.43 22.39 8.81
C THR A 50 -49.67 23.66 8.40
N ASP A 51 -49.19 24.44 9.36
CA ASP A 51 -48.40 25.65 9.11
C ASP A 51 -47.06 25.30 8.45
N ALA A 52 -46.39 24.24 8.90
CA ALA A 52 -45.15 23.77 8.30
C ALA A 52 -45.35 23.33 6.83
N ASN A 53 -46.45 22.63 6.54
CA ASN A 53 -46.78 22.23 5.17
C ASN A 53 -47.17 23.42 4.28
N THR A 54 -47.84 24.43 4.85
CA THR A 54 -48.21 25.67 4.14
C THR A 54 -46.98 26.51 3.81
N VAL A 55 -46.04 26.63 4.75
CA VAL A 55 -44.75 27.31 4.51
C VAL A 55 -43.96 26.57 3.45
N ARG A 56 -43.92 25.23 3.51
CA ARG A 56 -43.26 24.42 2.48
C ARG A 56 -43.86 24.64 1.09
N SER A 57 -45.19 24.65 0.95
CA SER A 57 -45.81 24.93 -0.35
C SER A 57 -45.55 26.36 -0.84
N SER A 58 -45.49 27.35 0.06
CA SER A 58 -45.15 28.74 -0.31
C SER A 58 -43.68 28.95 -0.72
N ILE A 59 -42.79 28.02 -0.36
CA ILE A 59 -41.39 28.03 -0.79
C ILE A 59 -41.25 27.33 -2.15
N ASP A 60 -42.00 26.26 -2.37
CA ASP A 60 -41.93 25.46 -3.60
C ASP A 60 -42.66 26.13 -4.79
N GLU A 61 -43.64 27.02 -4.53
CA GLU A 61 -44.31 27.78 -5.58
C GLU A 61 -43.52 29.07 -5.94
N ASP A 62 -43.15 29.23 -7.21
CA ASP A 62 -42.41 30.41 -7.68
C ASP A 62 -43.32 31.65 -7.65
N HIS A 63 -43.03 32.59 -6.75
CA HIS A 63 -43.74 33.86 -6.57
C HIS A 63 -43.00 35.06 -7.17
N ASN A 64 -42.02 34.83 -8.05
CA ASN A 64 -41.19 35.88 -8.66
C ASN A 64 -42.00 37.02 -9.31
N GLU A 65 -43.15 36.73 -9.91
CA GLU A 65 -44.02 37.73 -10.55
C GLU A 65 -44.70 38.69 -9.54
N GLN A 66 -44.88 38.27 -8.28
CA GLN A 66 -45.49 39.11 -7.24
C GLN A 66 -44.47 39.99 -6.51
N ILE A 67 -43.20 39.56 -6.47
CA ILE A 67 -42.12 40.23 -5.71
C ILE A 67 -41.37 41.25 -6.57
N LEU A 68 -41.25 40.99 -7.88
CA LEU A 68 -40.51 41.85 -8.80
C LEU A 68 -41.47 42.54 -9.78
N PRO A 69 -41.88 43.80 -9.53
CA PRO A 69 -42.60 44.55 -10.56
C PRO A 69 -41.72 44.65 -11.81
N GLU A 70 -42.33 44.43 -12.97
CA GLU A 70 -41.67 44.47 -14.27
C GLU A 70 -40.90 45.80 -14.43
N ARG A 71 -39.57 45.74 -14.24
CA ARG A 71 -38.71 46.93 -14.28
C ARG A 71 -38.58 47.38 -15.73
N LYS A 72 -39.44 48.30 -16.17
CA LYS A 72 -39.20 49.08 -17.39
C LYS A 72 -38.19 50.18 -17.05
N PRO A 73 -36.93 50.10 -17.50
CA PRO A 73 -35.98 51.14 -17.15
C PRO A 73 -36.32 52.42 -17.94
N GLN A 74 -36.77 53.46 -17.25
CA GLN A 74 -36.79 54.82 -17.79
C GLN A 74 -35.36 55.37 -17.79
N PHE A 75 -34.58 55.01 -18.80
CA PHE A 75 -33.31 55.68 -19.03
C PHE A 75 -33.58 57.02 -19.72
N ASP A 76 -33.56 58.12 -18.97
CA ASP A 76 -33.36 59.44 -19.56
C ASP A 76 -31.87 59.62 -19.89
N ILE A 77 -31.49 59.10 -21.05
CA ILE A 77 -30.12 59.08 -21.55
C ILE A 77 -29.56 60.51 -21.65
N LEU A 78 -30.41 61.51 -21.91
CA LEU A 78 -29.99 62.91 -22.03
C LEU A 78 -29.62 63.50 -20.66
N ALA A 79 -30.42 63.23 -19.62
CA ALA A 79 -30.13 63.68 -18.27
C ALA A 79 -28.86 63.01 -17.69
N GLU A 80 -28.70 61.71 -17.88
CA GLU A 80 -27.50 60.95 -17.46
C GLU A 80 -26.24 61.44 -18.18
N THR A 81 -26.34 61.74 -19.48
CA THR A 81 -25.21 62.25 -20.27
C THR A 81 -24.82 63.67 -19.83
N ALA A 82 -25.79 64.52 -19.48
CA ALA A 82 -25.53 65.84 -18.94
C ALA A 82 -24.83 65.78 -17.57
N ARG A 83 -25.25 64.86 -16.69
CA ARG A 83 -24.59 64.60 -15.40
C ARG A 83 -23.17 64.08 -15.57
N LYS A 84 -22.92 63.17 -16.52
CA LYS A 84 -21.55 62.67 -16.78
C LYS A 84 -20.61 63.72 -17.37
N ARG A 85 -21.16 64.80 -17.93
CA ARG A 85 -20.38 65.94 -18.45
C ARG A 85 -20.07 67.02 -17.42
N THR A 86 -20.67 66.98 -16.22
CA THR A 86 -20.28 67.92 -15.16
C THR A 86 -18.90 67.52 -14.61
N PRO A 87 -17.90 68.41 -14.64
CA PRO A 87 -16.59 68.14 -14.07
C PRO A 87 -16.72 67.78 -12.59
N VAL A 88 -16.17 66.64 -12.19
CA VAL A 88 -16.13 66.23 -10.77
C VAL A 88 -15.17 67.16 -10.03
N ASP A 89 -15.60 67.70 -8.89
CA ASP A 89 -14.78 68.59 -8.08
C ASP A 89 -13.51 67.86 -7.58
N SER A 90 -12.35 68.28 -8.11
CA SER A 90 -11.05 67.69 -7.83
C SER A 90 -10.50 68.03 -6.44
N THR A 91 -11.13 68.95 -5.71
CA THR A 91 -10.67 69.33 -4.37
C THR A 91 -10.81 68.21 -3.34
N ALA A 92 -11.77 67.29 -3.52
CA ALA A 92 -11.92 66.09 -2.70
C ALA A 92 -10.77 65.07 -2.85
N TYR A 93 -9.95 65.20 -3.89
CA TYR A 93 -8.82 64.31 -4.20
C TYR A 93 -7.45 64.94 -3.94
N LYS A 94 -7.39 66.14 -3.36
CA LYS A 94 -6.12 66.77 -2.96
C LYS A 94 -5.62 66.10 -1.68
N MET A 95 -4.64 65.20 -1.82
CA MET A 95 -3.86 64.66 -0.70
C MET A 95 -3.19 65.82 0.06
N PRO A 96 -3.48 66.02 1.37
CA PRO A 96 -3.00 67.19 2.12
C PRO A 96 -1.47 67.23 2.28
N HIS A 97 -0.75 66.11 2.11
CA HIS A 97 0.70 66.05 2.14
C HIS A 97 1.26 65.17 1.00
N LEU A 98 2.01 65.78 0.08
CA LEU A 98 2.60 65.11 -1.10
C LEU A 98 3.81 64.22 -0.79
N LEU A 99 4.34 64.26 0.44
CA LEU A 99 5.60 63.59 0.83
C LEU A 99 5.45 62.60 1.99
N GLU A 100 4.29 62.52 2.65
CA GLU A 100 4.04 61.49 3.66
C GLU A 100 3.35 60.28 3.01
N ARG A 101 4.15 59.26 2.67
CA ARG A 101 3.61 57.92 2.48
C ARG A 101 3.05 57.45 3.82
N LYS A 102 1.73 57.45 3.98
CA LYS A 102 1.09 56.53 4.93
C LYS A 102 1.28 55.11 4.40
N THR A 103 2.35 54.45 4.82
CA THR A 103 2.47 52.99 4.71
C THR A 103 1.46 52.39 5.67
N ILE A 104 0.25 52.19 5.17
CA ILE A 104 -0.66 51.23 5.78
C ILE A 104 -0.08 49.86 5.40
N ASP A 105 0.84 49.35 6.23
CA ASP A 105 1.34 47.98 6.15
C ASP A 105 0.24 47.05 6.69
N THR A 106 -0.83 46.89 5.91
CA THR A 106 -1.91 45.93 6.19
C THR A 106 -1.58 44.55 5.64
N SER A 107 -0.41 44.35 5.04
CA SER A 107 -0.04 43.04 4.51
C SER A 107 0.54 42.17 5.61
N VAL A 108 0.03 40.94 5.71
CA VAL A 108 0.60 39.94 6.61
C VAL A 108 2.03 39.67 6.11
N ARG A 109 3.01 39.79 7.00
CA ARG A 109 4.40 39.51 6.65
C ARG A 109 4.62 38.00 6.54
N ARG A 110 5.46 37.60 5.59
CA ARG A 110 5.81 36.21 5.33
C ARG A 110 6.51 35.61 6.55
N LYS A 111 5.96 34.49 7.03
CA LYS A 111 6.56 33.66 8.07
C LYS A 111 7.20 32.43 7.44
N ASP A 112 7.96 31.72 8.25
CA ASP A 112 8.51 30.43 7.89
C ASP A 112 7.49 29.33 8.21
N PRO A 113 7.05 28.50 7.23
CA PRO A 113 6.17 27.36 7.50
C PRO A 113 6.72 26.42 8.57
N VAL A 114 5.88 25.76 9.35
CA VAL A 114 6.35 24.74 10.30
C VAL A 114 6.71 23.46 9.55
N MET A 115 7.93 22.97 9.76
CA MET A 115 8.42 21.74 9.12
C MET A 115 8.15 20.54 10.03
N HIS A 116 7.34 19.61 9.56
CA HIS A 116 7.06 18.37 10.29
C HIS A 116 8.07 17.27 9.90
N PRO A 117 8.67 16.56 10.87
CA PRO A 117 9.54 15.43 10.58
C PRO A 117 8.74 14.22 10.05
N PRO A 118 9.38 13.29 9.32
CA PRO A 118 8.77 12.01 9.00
C PRO A 118 8.37 11.24 10.27
N MET A 119 7.29 10.47 10.17
CA MET A 119 6.70 9.69 11.26
C MET A 119 6.64 8.20 10.90
N GLU A 120 6.40 7.38 11.92
CA GLU A 120 6.25 5.91 11.80
C GLU A 120 7.35 5.24 10.96
N LEU A 121 8.61 5.50 11.30
CA LEU A 121 9.73 4.85 10.62
C LEU A 121 9.73 3.35 10.92
N ARG A 122 9.51 2.56 9.86
CA ARG A 122 9.64 1.10 9.84
C ARG A 122 10.90 0.71 9.11
N VAL A 123 11.56 -0.33 9.60
CA VAL A 123 12.77 -0.88 9.01
C VAL A 123 12.60 -2.38 8.89
N ASP A 124 13.09 -2.93 7.78
CA ASP A 124 13.07 -4.36 7.51
C ASP A 124 14.39 -4.77 6.85
N SER A 125 14.73 -6.05 6.91
CA SER A 125 16.05 -6.57 6.60
C SER A 125 15.95 -7.68 5.57
N HIS A 126 16.71 -7.57 4.47
CA HIS A 126 16.53 -8.45 3.32
C HIS A 126 17.86 -8.91 2.73
N ILE A 127 17.80 -10.09 2.13
CA ILE A 127 18.81 -10.60 1.22
C ILE A 127 18.14 -11.02 -0.08
N ALA A 128 18.67 -10.52 -1.20
CA ALA A 128 18.10 -10.80 -2.51
C ALA A 128 19.15 -10.67 -3.60
N SER A 129 18.81 -11.20 -4.77
CA SER A 129 19.55 -10.95 -6.01
C SER A 129 19.05 -9.66 -6.64
N ILE A 130 19.95 -8.79 -7.07
CA ILE A 130 19.61 -7.59 -7.84
C ILE A 130 20.25 -7.63 -9.22
N ALA A 131 19.59 -7.05 -10.22
CA ALA A 131 20.18 -6.90 -11.55
C ALA A 131 21.09 -5.67 -11.64
N MET A 132 22.36 -5.89 -11.92
CA MET A 132 23.37 -4.84 -12.12
C MET A 132 23.78 -4.77 -13.58
N LEU A 133 24.16 -3.59 -14.06
CA LEU A 133 24.69 -3.43 -15.41
C LEU A 133 26.15 -3.89 -15.47
N SER A 134 26.46 -4.78 -16.40
CA SER A 134 27.82 -5.23 -16.70
C SER A 134 28.11 -5.11 -18.19
N ARG A 135 29.36 -4.78 -18.52
CA ARG A 135 29.84 -4.78 -19.91
C ARG A 135 30.15 -6.19 -20.44
N SER A 136 30.55 -7.12 -19.56
CA SER A 136 30.87 -8.49 -19.96
C SER A 136 29.60 -9.33 -20.12
N GLY A 137 28.59 -9.09 -19.28
CA GLY A 137 27.39 -9.95 -19.22
C GLY A 137 27.71 -11.39 -18.79
N ASP A 138 28.82 -11.57 -18.08
CA ASP A 138 29.34 -12.86 -17.64
C ASP A 138 29.20 -13.02 -16.13
N TYR A 139 28.77 -14.21 -15.69
CA TYR A 139 28.48 -14.52 -14.29
C TYR A 139 28.44 -16.04 -14.03
N ALA A 140 28.70 -16.43 -12.78
CA ALA A 140 29.03 -17.80 -12.39
C ALA A 140 27.96 -18.87 -12.71
N LEU A 141 26.69 -18.50 -12.82
CA LEU A 141 25.59 -19.44 -13.12
C LEU A 141 25.48 -19.80 -14.61
N LYS A 142 25.98 -18.93 -15.49
CA LYS A 142 25.79 -19.04 -16.95
C LYS A 142 26.41 -20.32 -17.51
N ASP A 143 27.54 -20.72 -16.95
CA ASP A 143 28.33 -21.88 -17.37
C ASP A 143 27.86 -23.20 -16.74
N LEU A 144 26.90 -23.17 -15.81
CA LEU A 144 26.38 -24.39 -15.19
C LEU A 144 25.41 -25.14 -16.12
N GLU A 145 25.40 -26.46 -15.98
CA GLU A 145 24.47 -27.34 -16.68
C GLU A 145 23.04 -27.18 -16.15
N GLY A 146 22.06 -27.31 -17.04
CA GLY A 146 20.64 -27.28 -16.67
C GLY A 146 20.25 -28.53 -15.89
N ALA A 147 19.35 -28.40 -14.92
CA ALA A 147 18.83 -29.51 -14.16
C ALA A 147 17.93 -30.42 -15.03
N GLU A 148 17.96 -31.71 -14.71
CA GLU A 148 17.10 -32.74 -15.31
C GLU A 148 15.64 -32.58 -14.84
N ALA A 149 14.73 -33.34 -15.45
CA ALA A 149 13.33 -33.39 -15.01
C ALA A 149 13.22 -34.11 -13.66
N LEU A 150 12.40 -33.60 -12.74
CA LEU A 150 12.16 -34.25 -11.45
C LEU A 150 11.36 -35.55 -11.63
N GLU A 151 11.67 -36.55 -10.79
CA GLU A 151 10.85 -37.75 -10.68
C GLU A 151 9.50 -37.39 -10.03
N VAL A 152 8.40 -37.74 -10.71
CA VAL A 152 7.05 -37.56 -10.17
C VAL A 152 6.88 -38.55 -9.02
N VAL A 153 6.56 -38.06 -7.83
CA VAL A 153 6.23 -38.91 -6.68
C VAL A 153 4.97 -39.68 -7.05
N GLU A 154 5.08 -40.99 -7.29
CA GLU A 154 3.92 -41.84 -7.56
C GLU A 154 3.01 -41.83 -6.33
N GLN A 155 1.94 -41.04 -6.36
CA GLN A 155 0.88 -41.15 -5.37
C GLN A 155 0.28 -42.56 -5.47
N GLU A 156 0.43 -43.38 -4.43
CA GLU A 156 -0.23 -44.68 -4.35
C GLU A 156 -1.75 -44.45 -4.47
N LYS A 157 -2.32 -44.73 -5.64
CA LYS A 157 -3.76 -44.63 -5.85
C LYS A 157 -4.46 -45.42 -4.74
N PRO A 158 -5.44 -44.83 -4.02
CA PRO A 158 -6.12 -45.52 -2.94
C PRO A 158 -6.70 -46.83 -3.50
N ARG A 159 -6.21 -47.96 -2.97
CA ARG A 159 -6.64 -49.28 -3.43
C ARG A 159 -8.17 -49.33 -3.33
N PRO A 160 -8.90 -49.56 -4.44
CA PRO A 160 -10.35 -49.63 -4.38
C PRO A 160 -10.71 -50.69 -3.35
N ARG A 161 -11.43 -50.27 -2.29
CA ARG A 161 -11.94 -51.18 -1.26
C ARG A 161 -12.73 -52.27 -1.98
N ARG A 162 -12.13 -53.47 -2.08
CA ARG A 162 -12.81 -54.67 -2.58
C ARG A 162 -14.06 -54.85 -1.74
N GLY A 163 -15.22 -54.54 -2.33
CA GLY A 163 -16.53 -54.80 -1.76
C GLY A 163 -16.56 -56.25 -1.28
N ARG A 164 -16.65 -56.43 0.04
CA ARG A 164 -16.67 -57.73 0.66
C ARG A 164 -18.01 -58.37 0.29
N ASN A 165 -18.02 -59.13 -0.81
CA ASN A 165 -19.15 -59.97 -1.19
C ASN A 165 -19.52 -60.86 0.00
N ARG A 166 -20.65 -60.54 0.63
CA ARG A 166 -21.31 -61.37 1.63
C ARG A 166 -21.74 -62.66 0.94
N ARG A 167 -20.96 -63.71 1.15
CA ARG A 167 -21.42 -65.10 1.03
C ARG A 167 -22.39 -65.39 2.18
N GLY A 168 -23.66 -65.52 1.83
CA GLY A 168 -24.70 -66.24 2.56
C GLY A 168 -25.79 -66.46 1.50
N GLY A 169 -25.96 -67.65 0.93
CA GLY A 169 -26.34 -68.88 1.63
C GLY A 169 -27.84 -69.06 1.39
N GLY A 170 -28.21 -69.73 0.31
CA GLY A 170 -29.60 -70.01 -0.06
C GLY A 170 -29.66 -70.83 -1.34
N MET A 171 -29.70 -72.15 -1.19
CA MET A 171 -30.30 -73.05 -2.18
C MET A 171 -31.80 -72.79 -2.21
N ASP A 172 -32.41 -72.69 -3.39
CA ASP A 172 -33.46 -73.62 -3.83
C ASP A 172 -33.94 -73.30 -5.27
N GLU A 173 -34.12 -74.40 -6.01
CA GLU A 173 -35.08 -74.66 -7.10
C GLU A 173 -35.39 -73.61 -8.18
N MET A 174 -35.05 -73.94 -9.43
CA MET A 174 -35.99 -74.13 -10.57
C MET A 174 -35.15 -74.28 -11.87
N MET A 175 -35.09 -75.47 -12.48
CA MET A 175 -35.98 -75.94 -13.57
C MET A 175 -36.01 -75.04 -14.81
N GLY A 176 -35.62 -75.60 -15.96
CA GLY A 176 -35.94 -75.11 -17.31
C GLY A 176 -34.70 -74.99 -18.19
N MET A 177 -34.35 -76.03 -18.98
CA MET A 177 -34.79 -76.19 -20.37
C MET A 177 -34.17 -75.18 -21.34
N GLY A 178 -33.51 -75.70 -22.39
CA GLY A 178 -33.39 -74.97 -23.66
C GLY A 178 -32.01 -74.99 -24.28
N MET A 179 -31.76 -76.01 -25.12
CA MET A 179 -30.85 -75.88 -26.26
C MET A 179 -31.26 -74.69 -27.14
N GLU A 180 -30.33 -74.17 -27.94
CA GLU A 180 -30.36 -74.26 -29.41
C GLU A 180 -29.74 -73.03 -30.13
N MET A 181 -28.80 -73.36 -31.03
CA MET A 181 -28.42 -72.75 -32.32
C MET A 181 -28.64 -71.26 -32.60
N GLY A 182 -27.66 -70.66 -33.29
CA GLY A 182 -27.95 -69.55 -34.21
C GLY A 182 -26.71 -68.83 -34.73
N MET A 183 -26.15 -69.31 -35.84
CA MET A 183 -25.28 -68.55 -36.74
C MET A 183 -26.05 -67.37 -37.38
N ASP A 184 -25.38 -66.23 -37.58
CA ASP A 184 -25.37 -65.44 -38.83
C ASP A 184 -24.33 -64.30 -38.66
N MET A 185 -23.19 -64.20 -39.37
CA MET A 185 -22.98 -63.82 -40.79
C MET A 185 -23.72 -62.55 -41.21
N GLY A 186 -22.96 -61.53 -41.65
CA GLY A 186 -23.53 -60.33 -42.27
C GLY A 186 -22.54 -59.17 -42.46
N MET A 187 -21.70 -59.26 -43.49
CA MET A 187 -20.96 -58.13 -44.08
C MET A 187 -21.90 -57.03 -44.60
N GLY A 188 -21.42 -55.79 -44.71
CA GLY A 188 -21.97 -54.87 -45.71
C GLY A 188 -21.57 -53.40 -45.55
N MET A 189 -20.78 -52.92 -46.50
CA MET A 189 -20.54 -51.50 -46.86
C MET A 189 -21.83 -50.67 -46.91
N ASP A 190 -21.76 -49.34 -46.69
CA ASP A 190 -21.64 -48.37 -47.79
C ASP A 190 -21.54 -46.92 -47.29
N ALA A 191 -20.89 -46.12 -48.12
CA ALA A 191 -20.72 -44.69 -48.07
C ALA A 191 -21.99 -43.93 -48.46
N GLY A 192 -22.04 -42.65 -48.07
CA GLY A 192 -22.67 -41.63 -48.92
C GLY A 192 -23.76 -40.77 -48.27
N MET A 193 -23.36 -39.51 -48.07
CA MET A 193 -24.00 -38.32 -48.69
C MET A 193 -25.03 -37.50 -47.89
N TYR A 194 -24.79 -36.17 -47.97
CA TYR A 194 -25.61 -34.99 -47.63
C TYR A 194 -25.70 -34.59 -46.15
N GLY A 195 -25.50 -33.34 -45.76
CA GLY A 195 -25.25 -32.12 -46.53
C GLY A 195 -25.41 -30.89 -45.65
N GLU A 196 -24.70 -29.84 -46.04
CA GLU A 196 -25.03 -28.41 -45.87
C GLU A 196 -24.73 -27.69 -44.55
N ASP A 197 -23.90 -26.66 -44.74
CA ASP A 197 -24.02 -25.30 -44.20
C ASP A 197 -23.33 -24.98 -42.87
N MET A 198 -22.20 -24.27 -42.98
CA MET A 198 -21.84 -23.07 -42.20
C MET A 198 -20.46 -22.60 -42.67
N GLY A 199 -20.48 -21.77 -43.70
CA GLY A 199 -19.32 -21.03 -44.18
C GLY A 199 -19.14 -19.71 -43.44
N MET A 200 -17.87 -19.40 -43.16
CA MET A 200 -17.25 -18.07 -43.06
C MET A 200 -17.59 -17.17 -41.88
N GLY A 201 -16.53 -16.79 -41.15
CA GLY A 201 -16.52 -15.62 -40.28
C GLY A 201 -15.23 -15.51 -39.48
N MET A 202 -14.19 -14.95 -40.10
CA MET A 202 -12.95 -14.57 -39.43
C MET A 202 -13.22 -13.70 -38.20
N ASP A 203 -12.56 -13.99 -37.09
CA ASP A 203 -11.91 -12.92 -36.31
C ASP A 203 -10.58 -13.42 -35.73
N MET A 204 -9.53 -13.18 -36.52
CA MET A 204 -8.13 -13.33 -36.17
C MET A 204 -7.70 -11.99 -35.55
N GLY A 205 -7.98 -11.83 -34.25
CA GLY A 205 -7.71 -10.61 -33.49
C GLY A 205 -6.52 -10.75 -32.55
N MET A 206 -5.32 -10.42 -33.05
CA MET A 206 -4.27 -9.70 -32.33
C MET A 206 -3.76 -10.27 -30.98
N MET A 207 -3.03 -11.39 -31.00
CA MET A 207 -2.00 -11.71 -30.00
C MET A 207 -0.60 -11.31 -30.53
N ALA A 208 -0.45 -10.03 -30.87
CA ALA A 208 0.80 -9.44 -31.35
C ALA A 208 1.34 -8.49 -30.28
N GLY A 209 2.28 -8.96 -29.46
CA GLY A 209 3.04 -8.10 -28.56
C GLY A 209 3.80 -8.89 -27.50
N GLY A 210 5.08 -9.17 -27.76
CA GLY A 210 6.03 -9.48 -26.68
C GLY A 210 6.71 -10.85 -26.68
N MET A 211 6.83 -11.57 -27.80
CA MET A 211 7.86 -12.61 -27.92
C MET A 211 9.21 -11.98 -28.29
N GLY A 212 9.84 -11.34 -27.29
CA GLY A 212 11.25 -10.97 -27.37
C GLY A 212 12.11 -12.23 -27.20
N THR A 213 12.72 -12.68 -28.31
CA THR A 213 13.91 -13.55 -28.34
C THR A 213 13.91 -14.74 -27.36
N MET A 214 13.10 -15.75 -27.63
CA MET A 214 13.36 -17.08 -27.07
C MET A 214 14.63 -17.64 -27.73
N SER A 215 15.76 -17.49 -27.04
CA SER A 215 16.95 -18.29 -27.35
C SER A 215 16.61 -19.76 -27.14
N ALA A 216 16.68 -20.53 -28.21
CA ALA A 216 16.50 -21.98 -28.25
C ALA A 216 17.80 -22.70 -27.81
N SER A 217 18.44 -22.28 -26.72
CA SER A 217 19.75 -22.83 -26.32
C SER A 217 19.97 -23.12 -24.84
N SER A 218 18.93 -23.31 -24.01
CA SER A 218 19.12 -23.97 -22.71
C SER A 218 18.34 -25.29 -22.67
N ALA A 219 19.04 -26.39 -22.96
CA ALA A 219 18.60 -27.71 -22.56
C ALA A 219 18.61 -27.77 -21.02
N GLY A 220 17.44 -27.69 -20.38
CA GLY A 220 17.31 -27.72 -18.93
C GLY A 220 15.92 -27.35 -18.47
N ARG A 221 15.54 -27.81 -17.27
CA ARG A 221 14.28 -27.44 -16.62
C ARG A 221 14.24 -25.93 -16.34
N ARG A 222 13.06 -25.31 -16.43
CA ARG A 222 12.86 -23.87 -16.19
C ARG A 222 11.89 -23.63 -15.04
N PHE A 223 12.21 -22.64 -14.22
CA PHE A 223 11.32 -22.15 -13.17
C PHE A 223 10.08 -21.50 -13.79
N ASN A 224 8.91 -21.77 -13.20
CA ASN A 224 7.64 -21.29 -13.72
C ASN A 224 7.59 -19.75 -13.62
N ALA A 225 7.42 -19.07 -14.75
CA ALA A 225 7.39 -17.62 -14.82
C ALA A 225 6.25 -16.99 -13.99
N LYS A 226 5.17 -17.73 -13.70
CA LYS A 226 4.09 -17.26 -12.80
C LYS A 226 4.56 -17.06 -11.37
N ASN A 227 5.59 -17.80 -10.96
CA ASN A 227 6.16 -17.78 -9.61
C ASN A 227 7.37 -16.84 -9.54
N ASN A 228 7.69 -16.11 -10.63
CA ASN A 228 8.71 -15.07 -10.62
C ASN A 228 8.08 -13.75 -10.16
N PHE A 229 8.19 -13.47 -8.87
CA PHE A 229 7.64 -12.26 -8.26
C PHE A 229 8.54 -11.02 -8.44
N GLY A 230 9.76 -11.22 -8.90
CA GLY A 230 10.77 -10.17 -9.03
C GLY A 230 10.66 -9.32 -10.31
N PHE A 231 11.60 -8.40 -10.42
CA PHE A 231 11.85 -7.59 -11.61
C PHE A 231 12.42 -8.44 -12.75
N VAL A 232 11.93 -8.21 -13.97
CA VAL A 232 12.48 -8.83 -15.18
C VAL A 232 13.52 -7.89 -15.78
N ALA A 233 14.79 -8.27 -15.66
CA ALA A 233 15.89 -7.45 -16.14
C ALA A 233 15.93 -7.37 -17.66
N THR A 234 16.11 -6.17 -18.19
CA THR A 234 16.28 -5.93 -19.62
C THR A 234 17.67 -5.35 -19.89
N PRO A 235 18.34 -5.75 -20.99
CA PRO A 235 19.59 -5.14 -21.39
C PRO A 235 19.38 -3.65 -21.72
N LYS A 236 20.38 -2.84 -21.40
CA LYS A 236 20.36 -1.39 -21.64
C LYS A 236 21.62 -1.02 -22.43
N ASP A 237 21.42 -0.41 -23.60
CA ASP A 237 22.48 -0.05 -24.52
C ASP A 237 23.39 -1.26 -24.85
N SER A 238 24.69 -1.15 -24.57
CA SER A 238 25.69 -2.23 -24.72
C SER A 238 25.97 -3.01 -23.43
N MET A 239 25.21 -2.74 -22.35
CA MET A 239 25.37 -3.40 -21.06
C MET A 239 24.32 -4.48 -20.88
N GLN A 240 24.76 -5.64 -20.39
CA GLN A 240 23.92 -6.78 -20.09
C GLN A 240 23.61 -6.83 -18.58
N PRO A 241 22.41 -7.28 -18.19
CA PRO A 241 22.09 -7.48 -16.79
C PRO A 241 22.86 -8.70 -16.25
N VAL A 242 23.44 -8.53 -15.07
CA VAL A 242 24.14 -9.59 -14.33
C VAL A 242 23.57 -9.63 -12.91
N PRO A 243 23.29 -10.82 -12.36
CA PRO A 243 22.84 -10.91 -10.98
C PRO A 243 23.97 -10.59 -10.02
N GLU A 244 23.68 -9.76 -9.04
CA GLU A 244 24.55 -9.47 -7.90
C GLU A 244 23.83 -9.66 -6.59
N TYR A 245 24.59 -9.90 -5.53
CA TYR A 245 24.02 -10.03 -4.20
C TYR A 245 23.75 -8.66 -3.59
N ALA A 246 22.55 -8.50 -3.05
CA ALA A 246 22.15 -7.38 -2.24
C ALA A 246 21.77 -7.88 -0.85
N TRP A 247 22.51 -7.41 0.16
CA TRP A 247 22.19 -7.64 1.56
C TRP A 247 21.99 -6.28 2.20
N PHE A 248 20.79 -5.95 2.65
CA PHE A 248 20.45 -4.57 2.98
C PHE A 248 19.34 -4.46 4.01
N ILE A 249 19.25 -3.26 4.59
CA ILE A 249 18.12 -2.85 5.41
C ILE A 249 17.31 -1.84 4.58
N SER A 250 16.02 -2.10 4.44
CA SER A 250 15.05 -1.20 3.85
C SER A 250 14.41 -0.36 4.96
N GLY A 251 13.92 0.82 4.61
CA GLY A 251 13.09 1.59 5.54
C GLY A 251 12.01 2.36 4.81
N THR A 252 10.81 2.35 5.40
CA THR A 252 9.63 3.10 4.94
C THR A 252 9.12 3.98 6.08
N ALA A 253 8.69 5.18 5.73
CA ALA A 253 8.12 6.14 6.67
C ALA A 253 7.09 7.02 5.98
N VAL A 254 6.27 7.69 6.78
CA VAL A 254 5.25 8.61 6.27
C VAL A 254 5.61 10.06 6.54
N ILE A 255 5.42 10.90 5.52
CA ILE A 255 5.50 12.35 5.64
C ILE A 255 4.07 12.84 5.84
N PRO A 256 3.74 13.58 6.92
CA PRO A 256 2.42 14.18 7.13
C PRO A 256 2.19 15.34 6.16
N HIS A 257 1.87 15.01 4.91
CA HIS A 257 1.86 15.95 3.79
C HIS A 257 0.73 16.97 3.92
N LYS A 258 -0.46 16.55 4.33
CA LYS A 258 -1.59 17.46 4.56
C LYS A 258 -1.29 18.51 5.62
N VAL A 259 -0.75 18.08 6.77
CA VAL A 259 -0.34 18.99 7.86
C VAL A 259 0.75 19.95 7.39
N LEU A 260 1.71 19.47 6.61
CA LEU A 260 2.75 20.30 6.01
C LEU A 260 2.17 21.31 5.00
N ALA A 261 1.22 20.91 4.17
CA ALA A 261 0.55 21.81 3.22
C ALA A 261 -0.26 22.89 3.95
N GLU A 262 -0.95 22.52 5.04
CA GLU A 262 -1.67 23.46 5.91
C GLU A 262 -0.72 24.45 6.59
N SER A 263 0.44 24.02 7.07
CA SER A 263 1.45 24.92 7.68
C SER A 263 2.02 25.91 6.67
N PHE A 264 2.14 25.53 5.40
CA PHE A 264 2.52 26.42 4.30
C PHE A 264 1.42 27.43 3.99
N ARG A 265 0.17 26.99 3.92
CA ARG A 265 -0.99 27.86 3.70
C ARG A 265 -1.10 28.90 4.81
N GLU A 266 -1.03 28.49 6.07
CA GLU A 266 -1.11 29.39 7.24
C GLU A 266 0.02 30.44 7.23
N ALA A 267 1.24 30.06 6.88
CA ALA A 267 2.39 30.96 6.92
C ALA A 267 2.47 31.94 5.74
N LEU A 268 1.90 31.58 4.57
CA LEU A 268 2.20 32.26 3.31
C LEU A 268 0.97 32.73 2.51
N GLN A 269 -0.20 32.10 2.64
CA GLN A 269 -1.36 32.33 1.77
C GLN A 269 -1.88 33.77 1.83
N GLU A 270 -1.92 34.37 3.03
CA GLU A 270 -2.35 35.75 3.24
C GLU A 270 -1.19 36.77 3.11
N ALA A 271 0.03 36.29 2.91
CA ALA A 271 1.22 37.12 2.97
C ALA A 271 1.52 37.86 1.67
N GLU A 272 2.16 39.03 1.77
CA GLU A 272 2.50 39.82 0.57
C GLU A 272 3.47 39.07 -0.35
N GLY A 273 3.13 39.01 -1.64
CA GLY A 273 3.93 38.32 -2.65
C GLY A 273 3.76 36.81 -2.63
N TYR A 274 2.60 36.31 -2.17
CA TYR A 274 2.19 34.91 -2.29
C TYR A 274 2.23 34.45 -3.76
N LEU A 275 2.86 33.30 -4.00
CA LEU A 275 2.92 32.64 -5.29
C LEU A 275 2.53 31.17 -5.11
N PRO A 276 1.36 30.74 -5.60
CA PRO A 276 0.85 29.38 -5.32
C PRO A 276 1.81 28.25 -5.72
N ILE A 277 2.54 28.41 -6.83
CA ILE A 277 3.49 27.42 -7.33
C ILE A 277 4.71 27.27 -6.40
N ARG A 278 5.18 28.37 -5.79
CA ARG A 278 6.37 28.42 -4.92
C ARG A 278 6.01 28.13 -3.47
N ASP A 279 4.86 28.64 -3.02
CA ASP A 279 4.44 28.68 -1.61
C ASP A 279 3.64 27.43 -1.23
N GLN A 280 4.13 26.27 -1.68
CA GLN A 280 3.64 24.94 -1.36
C GLN A 280 4.83 24.03 -1.02
N PRO A 281 4.61 22.92 -0.30
CA PRO A 281 5.69 22.00 0.05
C PRO A 281 6.29 21.32 -1.19
N LEU A 282 7.43 21.82 -1.66
CA LEU A 282 8.21 21.23 -2.75
C LEU A 282 9.36 20.40 -2.18
N TYR A 283 9.23 19.07 -2.20
CA TYR A 283 10.27 18.17 -1.71
C TYR A 283 11.52 18.24 -2.59
N HIS A 284 12.69 18.25 -1.96
CA HIS A 284 13.96 18.42 -2.66
C HIS A 284 14.99 17.35 -2.34
N ASN A 285 15.13 16.98 -1.07
CA ASN A 285 16.15 16.04 -0.62
C ASN A 285 15.70 15.32 0.64
N TYR A 286 16.44 14.27 1.00
CA TYR A 286 16.31 13.60 2.29
C TYR A 286 17.64 13.00 2.71
N GLU A 287 17.75 12.76 4.01
CA GLU A 287 18.91 12.11 4.61
C GLU A 287 18.48 11.02 5.56
N VAL A 288 19.24 9.94 5.54
CA VAL A 288 19.10 8.80 6.43
C VAL A 288 20.38 8.66 7.21
N GLN A 289 20.25 8.64 8.53
CA GLN A 289 21.35 8.34 9.44
C GLN A 289 21.13 7.00 10.12
N ARG A 290 22.22 6.31 10.39
CA ARG A 290 22.24 5.05 11.14
C ARG A 290 23.19 5.17 12.32
N ALA A 291 22.80 4.62 13.46
CA ALA A 291 23.65 4.41 14.62
C ALA A 291 23.77 2.92 14.94
N ASP A 292 24.92 2.51 15.48
CA ASP A 292 25.18 1.14 15.96
C ASP A 292 24.83 1.06 17.44
N VAL A 293 23.82 0.25 17.77
CA VAL A 293 23.28 0.04 19.13
C VAL A 293 23.62 -1.35 19.66
N THR A 294 24.61 -2.02 19.08
CA THR A 294 25.01 -3.38 19.52
C THR A 294 25.41 -3.40 21.00
N ASN A 295 26.06 -2.34 21.48
CA ASN A 295 26.59 -2.23 22.84
C ASN A 295 26.06 -1.01 23.62
N LYS A 296 25.02 -0.34 23.12
CA LYS A 296 24.46 0.89 23.69
C LYS A 296 22.95 0.89 23.52
N SER A 297 22.21 1.44 24.48
CA SER A 297 20.78 1.68 24.26
C SER A 297 20.54 2.90 23.38
N VAL A 298 19.34 3.00 22.79
CA VAL A 298 18.95 4.12 21.93
C VAL A 298 19.02 5.46 22.67
N ASP A 299 18.68 5.46 23.97
CA ASP A 299 18.70 6.66 24.82
C ASP A 299 20.11 7.20 25.13
N GLU A 300 21.15 6.39 24.92
CA GLU A 300 22.55 6.77 25.16
C GLU A 300 23.23 7.34 23.90
N LEU A 301 22.50 7.43 22.79
CA LEU A 301 23.05 7.89 21.51
C LEU A 301 23.29 9.40 21.51
N THR A 302 24.48 9.78 21.06
CA THR A 302 24.86 11.18 20.82
C THR A 302 24.95 11.46 19.32
N ASP A 303 24.97 12.73 18.90
CA ASP A 303 25.07 13.08 17.47
C ASP A 303 26.31 12.54 16.76
N LYS A 304 27.37 12.17 17.51
CA LYS A 304 28.58 11.57 16.95
C LYS A 304 28.42 10.10 16.61
N ASP A 305 27.44 9.42 17.20
CA ASP A 305 27.16 8.00 16.95
C ASP A 305 26.40 7.79 15.63
N TRP A 306 25.79 8.86 15.08
CA TRP A 306 25.01 8.82 13.85
C TRP A 306 25.86 9.05 12.61
N VAL A 307 25.72 8.17 11.62
CA VAL A 307 26.42 8.22 10.34
C VAL A 307 25.42 8.35 9.20
N VAL A 308 25.62 9.31 8.29
CA VAL A 308 24.80 9.45 7.08
C VAL A 308 25.04 8.25 6.16
N ARG A 309 23.96 7.56 5.80
CA ARG A 309 23.99 6.31 5.01
C ARG A 309 23.41 6.44 3.62
N TYR A 310 22.32 7.18 3.53
CA TYR A 310 21.53 7.28 2.32
C TYR A 310 21.05 8.70 2.10
N THR A 311 21.08 9.12 0.84
CA THR A 311 20.64 10.43 0.37
C THR A 311 19.99 10.27 -0.99
N ARG A 312 19.19 11.25 -1.41
CA ARG A 312 18.60 11.28 -2.75
C ARG A 312 19.64 11.16 -3.86
N GLU A 313 20.78 11.85 -3.73
CA GLU A 313 21.84 11.83 -4.74
C GLU A 313 22.41 10.42 -4.94
N LYS A 314 22.65 9.70 -3.83
CA LYS A 314 23.09 8.31 -3.87
C LYS A 314 22.06 7.42 -4.57
N ASN A 315 20.79 7.56 -4.21
CA ASN A 315 19.69 6.80 -4.81
C ASN A 315 19.59 7.01 -6.33
N VAL A 316 19.62 8.27 -6.78
CA VAL A 316 19.56 8.60 -8.21
C VAL A 316 20.78 8.06 -8.96
N LEU A 317 21.97 8.10 -8.35
CA LEU A 317 23.19 7.57 -8.96
C LEU A 317 23.13 6.06 -9.12
N GLU A 318 22.68 5.34 -8.08
CA GLU A 318 22.49 3.88 -8.11
C GLU A 318 21.51 3.48 -9.22
N ALA A 319 20.32 4.08 -9.23
CA ALA A 319 19.28 3.77 -10.20
C ALA A 319 19.66 4.14 -11.66
N ALA A 320 20.40 5.23 -11.86
CA ALA A 320 20.75 5.70 -13.20
C ALA A 320 21.96 4.98 -13.81
N LYS A 321 22.95 4.61 -13.00
CA LYS A 321 24.27 4.15 -13.50
C LYS A 321 24.66 2.73 -13.11
N LEU A 322 24.17 2.21 -11.99
CA LEU A 322 24.62 0.93 -11.45
C LEU A 322 23.62 -0.19 -11.73
N TRP A 323 22.33 0.08 -11.49
CA TRP A 323 21.26 -0.89 -11.64
C TRP A 323 20.86 -1.10 -13.11
N ALA A 324 20.49 -2.34 -13.45
CA ALA A 324 19.91 -2.69 -14.74
C ALA A 324 18.41 -2.35 -14.79
N GLY A 325 18.08 -1.07 -14.59
CA GLY A 325 16.72 -0.59 -14.39
C GLY A 325 16.35 -0.47 -12.91
N TYR A 326 15.05 -0.42 -12.62
CA TYR A 326 14.49 -0.37 -11.28
C TYR A 326 13.13 -1.06 -11.29
N ALA A 327 12.73 -1.66 -10.17
CA ALA A 327 11.46 -2.39 -10.12
C ALA A 327 10.26 -1.44 -10.24
N LYS A 328 9.14 -1.99 -10.72
CA LYS A 328 7.91 -1.21 -10.95
C LYS A 328 7.41 -0.68 -9.61
N GLU A 329 7.09 0.61 -9.56
CA GLU A 329 6.50 1.20 -8.37
C GLU A 329 5.10 0.62 -8.11
N VAL A 330 4.86 0.26 -6.85
CA VAL A 330 3.59 -0.34 -6.41
C VAL A 330 2.67 0.72 -5.82
N VAL A 331 3.23 1.80 -5.27
CA VAL A 331 2.48 2.89 -4.65
C VAL A 331 1.98 3.88 -5.70
N PRO A 332 0.69 4.29 -5.65
CA PRO A 332 0.15 5.30 -6.57
C PRO A 332 0.95 6.62 -6.54
N GLU A 333 0.97 7.33 -7.68
CA GLU A 333 1.76 8.56 -7.84
C GLU A 333 1.40 9.67 -6.85
N GLU A 334 0.14 9.76 -6.45
CA GLU A 334 -0.37 10.76 -5.50
C GLU A 334 0.27 10.67 -4.11
N TYR A 335 0.61 9.44 -3.68
CA TYR A 335 1.16 9.16 -2.36
C TYR A 335 2.69 9.11 -2.34
N ARG A 336 3.37 9.49 -3.42
CA ARG A 336 4.84 9.46 -3.51
C ARG A 336 5.38 10.71 -4.17
N ASP A 337 6.66 10.98 -3.91
CA ASP A 337 7.39 12.05 -4.58
C ASP A 337 8.81 11.56 -4.90
N LEU A 338 9.23 11.72 -6.15
CA LEU A 338 10.50 11.19 -6.66
C LEU A 338 11.74 11.72 -5.91
N ASN A 339 11.61 12.82 -5.17
CA ASN A 339 12.70 13.41 -4.40
C ASN A 339 12.83 12.84 -2.99
N VAL A 340 11.84 12.11 -2.47
CA VAL A 340 11.84 11.51 -1.11
C VAL A 340 11.52 10.02 -1.10
N THR A 341 10.91 9.50 -2.17
CA THR A 341 10.65 8.07 -2.36
C THR A 341 11.76 7.46 -3.24
N ALA A 342 12.73 6.79 -2.61
CA ALA A 342 13.82 6.08 -3.28
C ALA A 342 13.32 5.11 -4.37
N TYR A 343 13.94 5.06 -5.56
CA TYR A 343 13.65 4.03 -6.56
C TYR A 343 13.83 2.61 -6.01
N ILE A 344 12.93 1.69 -6.36
CA ILE A 344 13.02 0.28 -5.93
C ILE A 344 14.18 -0.39 -6.66
N PRO A 345 15.12 -1.05 -5.96
CA PRO A 345 16.17 -1.84 -6.59
C PRO A 345 15.58 -2.90 -7.52
N PRO A 346 16.27 -3.30 -8.59
CA PRO A 346 15.80 -4.36 -9.50
C PRO A 346 15.95 -5.75 -8.85
N ILE A 347 15.14 -6.02 -7.83
CA ILE A 347 15.11 -7.26 -7.05
C ILE A 347 14.61 -8.41 -7.93
N LEU A 348 15.35 -9.50 -8.01
CA LEU A 348 15.04 -10.67 -8.82
C LEU A 348 14.42 -11.78 -7.97
N LEU A 349 13.52 -12.58 -8.56
CA LEU A 349 12.81 -13.74 -7.99
C LEU A 349 11.88 -13.48 -6.79
N VAL A 350 12.25 -12.58 -5.88
CA VAL A 350 11.57 -12.34 -4.60
C VAL A 350 10.51 -11.23 -4.74
N ASP A 351 9.37 -11.37 -4.05
CA ASP A 351 8.38 -10.28 -3.95
C ASP A 351 8.96 -9.14 -3.09
N TYR A 352 8.97 -7.94 -3.64
CA TYR A 352 9.47 -6.74 -2.98
C TYR A 352 8.36 -5.89 -2.36
N LYS A 353 7.08 -6.20 -2.58
CA LYS A 353 5.93 -5.39 -2.12
C LYS A 353 5.92 -5.17 -0.61
N ASP A 354 6.32 -6.18 0.15
CA ASP A 354 6.23 -6.18 1.61
C ASP A 354 7.07 -5.07 2.25
N PHE A 355 8.26 -4.80 1.70
CA PHE A 355 9.19 -3.82 2.26
C PHE A 355 9.24 -2.48 1.53
N VAL A 356 8.52 -2.35 0.41
CA VAL A 356 8.44 -1.08 -0.34
C VAL A 356 7.20 -0.26 -0.03
N THR A 357 6.24 -0.84 0.70
CA THR A 357 4.95 -0.24 1.07
C THR A 357 4.94 0.16 2.55
N HIS A 358 3.93 0.95 2.94
CA HIS A 358 3.70 1.34 4.33
C HIS A 358 2.19 1.24 4.63
N PRO A 359 1.76 0.70 5.78
CA PRO A 359 0.33 0.44 6.03
C PRO A 359 -0.57 1.68 6.03
N LEU A 360 -0.02 2.85 6.39
CA LEU A 360 -0.75 4.12 6.33
C LEU A 360 -0.90 4.69 4.91
N ILE A 361 -0.26 4.09 3.91
CA ILE A 361 -0.33 4.54 2.52
C ILE A 361 -1.34 3.66 1.78
N PRO A 362 -2.41 4.23 1.22
CA PRO A 362 -3.36 3.48 0.40
C PRO A 362 -2.69 2.91 -0.86
N MET A 363 -3.04 1.66 -1.18
CA MET A 363 -2.57 0.98 -2.40
C MET A 363 -3.45 1.26 -3.62
N ILE A 364 -4.60 1.90 -3.41
CA ILE A 364 -5.57 2.27 -4.44
C ILE A 364 -5.42 3.78 -4.69
N SER A 365 -5.46 4.19 -5.96
CA SER A 365 -5.43 5.62 -6.29
C SER A 365 -6.73 6.32 -5.92
N ARG A 366 -6.70 7.63 -5.63
CA ARG A 366 -7.94 8.37 -5.32
C ARG A 366 -8.94 8.33 -6.47
N ARG A 367 -8.46 8.33 -7.71
CA ARG A 367 -9.32 8.19 -8.89
C ARG A 367 -10.06 6.86 -8.89
N GLU A 368 -9.37 5.76 -8.59
CA GLU A 368 -9.99 4.44 -8.49
C GLU A 368 -10.95 4.35 -7.30
N GLU A 369 -10.61 4.96 -6.15
CA GLU A 369 -11.53 5.06 -5.01
C GLU A 369 -12.79 5.84 -5.38
N GLN A 370 -12.67 6.97 -6.08
CA GLN A 370 -13.82 7.75 -6.56
C GLN A 370 -14.65 6.98 -7.58
N MET A 371 -14.02 6.20 -8.46
CA MET A 371 -14.75 5.34 -9.41
C MET A 371 -15.49 4.21 -8.67
N LYS A 372 -14.84 3.53 -7.71
CA LYS A 372 -15.47 2.51 -6.88
C LYS A 372 -16.63 3.07 -6.06
N ALA A 373 -16.44 4.22 -5.42
CA ALA A 373 -17.50 4.89 -4.68
C ALA A 373 -18.67 5.27 -5.60
N ARG A 374 -18.39 5.73 -6.83
CA ARG A 374 -19.42 6.02 -7.82
C ARG A 374 -20.13 4.75 -8.30
N GLU A 375 -19.42 3.66 -8.52
CA GLU A 375 -19.99 2.34 -8.86
C GLU A 375 -20.87 1.80 -7.72
N GLU A 376 -20.45 1.96 -6.47
CA GLU A 376 -21.22 1.60 -5.29
C GLU A 376 -22.50 2.43 -5.18
N MET A 377 -22.42 3.76 -5.38
CA MET A 377 -23.62 4.63 -5.44
C MET A 377 -24.57 4.23 -6.58
N MET A 378 -24.06 3.81 -7.73
CA MET A 378 -24.89 3.32 -8.83
C MET A 378 -25.54 1.97 -8.50
N LYS A 379 -24.83 1.06 -7.83
CA LYS A 379 -25.40 -0.22 -7.34
C LYS A 379 -26.44 -0.02 -6.25
N GLU A 380 -26.25 0.93 -5.35
CA GLU A 380 -27.25 1.29 -4.34
C GLU A 380 -28.51 1.91 -4.96
N GLN A 381 -28.38 2.67 -6.05
CA GLN A 381 -29.53 3.18 -6.80
C GLN A 381 -30.30 2.08 -7.56
N GLU A 382 -29.64 1.00 -7.99
CA GLU A 382 -30.31 -0.15 -8.61
C GLU A 382 -31.14 -0.98 -7.60
N PHE A 383 -30.88 -0.87 -6.30
CA PHE A 383 -31.65 -1.56 -5.24
C PHE A 383 -32.96 -0.84 -4.82
N GLY A 384 -33.39 0.19 -5.55
CA GLY A 384 -34.66 0.89 -5.33
C GLY A 384 -35.84 0.43 -6.22
N ILE A 385 -35.71 -0.68 -6.94
CA ILE A 385 -36.72 -1.15 -7.90
C ILE A 385 -37.75 -2.10 -7.24
N ASP A 386 -37.46 -2.65 -6.06
CA ASP A 386 -38.38 -3.56 -5.34
C ASP A 386 -39.54 -2.85 -4.62
N ASP A 387 -39.55 -1.51 -4.54
CA ASP A 387 -40.70 -0.73 -4.05
C ASP A 387 -41.70 -0.33 -5.15
N LEU A 388 -41.51 -0.83 -6.39
CA LEU A 388 -42.41 -0.58 -7.52
C LEU A 388 -43.43 -1.71 -7.78
N GLU A 389 -43.59 -2.66 -6.84
CA GLU A 389 -44.48 -3.83 -7.00
C GLU A 389 -45.83 -3.72 -6.25
N LEU A 390 -46.29 -2.50 -5.94
CA LEU A 390 -47.61 -2.26 -5.31
C LEU A 390 -48.56 -1.37 -6.12
N ALA A 391 -48.47 -1.38 -7.45
CA ALA A 391 -49.49 -0.80 -8.33
C ALA A 391 -50.48 -1.88 -8.81
N GLY A 392 -51.74 -1.74 -8.41
CA GLY A 392 -52.80 -2.72 -8.68
C GLY A 392 -53.08 -3.01 -10.17
N PRO A 393 -53.87 -4.05 -10.47
CA PRO A 393 -53.98 -4.67 -11.80
C PRO A 393 -54.82 -3.87 -12.82
N ASN A 394 -54.60 -2.56 -12.93
CA ASN A 394 -55.24 -1.70 -13.94
C ASN A 394 -54.35 -0.55 -14.46
N ALA A 395 -53.04 -0.59 -14.24
CA ALA A 395 -52.10 0.35 -14.87
C ALA A 395 -51.64 -0.18 -16.25
N SER A 396 -52.52 -0.09 -17.23
CA SER A 396 -52.15 -0.23 -18.64
C SER A 396 -51.38 1.01 -19.10
N GLY A 397 -50.09 0.84 -19.40
CA GLY A 397 -49.37 1.69 -20.35
C GLY A 397 -48.17 2.45 -19.79
N MET A 398 -46.98 1.85 -19.85
CA MET A 398 -45.74 2.47 -20.35
C MET A 398 -44.60 1.45 -20.28
N SER A 399 -44.55 0.59 -21.30
CA SER A 399 -43.39 -0.25 -21.58
C SER A 399 -42.60 0.41 -22.72
N GLY A 400 -41.33 0.73 -22.47
CA GLY A 400 -40.35 1.03 -23.51
C GLY A 400 -39.94 2.49 -23.61
N MET A 401 -38.95 2.89 -22.81
CA MET A 401 -37.98 3.90 -23.24
C MET A 401 -36.60 3.26 -23.28
N GLY A 402 -36.27 2.73 -24.47
CA GLY A 402 -34.89 2.51 -24.86
C GLY A 402 -34.21 3.87 -25.01
N MET A 403 -33.24 4.15 -24.14
CA MET A 403 -32.33 5.28 -24.30
C MET A 403 -31.32 4.95 -25.39
N GLY A 404 -31.73 5.15 -26.64
CA GLY A 404 -30.82 5.51 -27.72
C GLY A 404 -30.48 6.99 -27.57
N MET A 405 -29.24 7.30 -27.14
CA MET A 405 -28.67 8.63 -27.33
C MET A 405 -27.71 8.58 -28.52
N ASP A 406 -28.30 8.85 -29.67
CA ASP A 406 -27.64 9.49 -30.81
C ASP A 406 -27.58 11.00 -30.49
N MET A 407 -26.38 11.51 -30.23
CA MET A 407 -26.07 12.93 -30.25
C MET A 407 -24.73 13.07 -30.96
N GLY A 408 -24.83 13.20 -32.28
CA GLY A 408 -23.73 13.64 -33.12
C GLY A 408 -23.23 15.02 -32.68
N MET A 409 -21.95 15.07 -32.32
CA MET A 409 -21.14 16.26 -32.54
C MET A 409 -20.03 15.90 -33.54
N ASP A 410 -20.31 16.31 -34.77
CA ASP A 410 -19.34 16.59 -35.81
C ASP A 410 -18.40 17.71 -35.34
N MET A 411 -17.17 17.34 -34.99
CA MET A 411 -16.01 18.23 -34.95
C MET A 411 -14.83 17.43 -35.47
N GLY A 412 -14.67 17.46 -36.79
CA GLY A 412 -13.47 16.97 -37.45
C GLY A 412 -12.22 17.68 -36.91
N MET A 413 -11.30 16.89 -36.36
CA MET A 413 -9.87 17.14 -36.48
C MET A 413 -9.18 15.81 -36.76
N ASP A 414 -9.02 15.58 -38.06
CA ASP A 414 -7.93 14.84 -38.66
C ASP A 414 -6.60 15.44 -38.18
N MET A 415 -5.92 14.77 -37.26
CA MET A 415 -4.48 14.90 -37.01
C MET A 415 -3.97 13.54 -36.53
N GLY A 416 -3.68 12.68 -37.50
CA GLY A 416 -2.75 11.59 -37.28
C GLY A 416 -1.39 12.15 -36.84
N MET A 417 -0.88 11.68 -35.70
CA MET A 417 0.54 11.57 -35.42
C MET A 417 0.73 10.48 -34.38
N GLN A 418 0.91 9.28 -34.92
CA GLN A 418 1.76 8.23 -34.41
C GLN A 418 3.10 8.83 -33.98
N MET A 419 3.33 8.95 -32.67
CA MET A 419 4.65 9.22 -32.10
C MET A 419 4.87 8.24 -30.95
N ASP A 420 5.31 7.07 -31.38
CA ASP A 420 6.29 6.24 -30.69
C ASP A 420 7.44 7.13 -30.18
N MET A 421 7.49 7.36 -28.87
CA MET A 421 8.56 8.11 -28.22
C MET A 421 9.19 7.21 -27.15
N GLY A 422 10.19 6.47 -27.60
CA GLY A 422 11.14 5.77 -26.75
C GLY A 422 11.71 6.70 -25.69
N MET A 423 11.63 6.23 -24.45
CA MET A 423 12.21 6.85 -23.25
C MET A 423 13.74 6.85 -23.35
N GLY A 424 14.27 7.80 -24.12
CA GLY A 424 15.68 8.17 -24.15
C GLY A 424 16.01 9.07 -22.96
N MET A 425 16.55 8.46 -21.90
CA MET A 425 17.24 9.14 -20.81
C MET A 425 18.35 10.05 -21.34
N GLY A 426 18.20 11.36 -21.18
CA GLY A 426 19.20 12.32 -21.66
C GLY A 426 18.96 13.76 -21.20
N GLY A 427 19.09 14.00 -19.89
CA GLY A 427 19.47 15.29 -19.30
C GLY A 427 18.80 16.57 -19.82
N MET A 428 17.70 16.98 -19.18
CA MET A 428 17.36 18.39 -18.99
C MET A 428 16.41 18.55 -17.79
N GLY A 429 16.82 19.40 -16.85
CA GLY A 429 15.99 20.11 -15.87
C GLY A 429 14.81 19.38 -15.23
N ALA A 430 15.03 18.79 -14.05
CA ALA A 430 13.99 18.39 -13.08
C ALA A 430 13.28 19.62 -12.44
N TYR A 431 12.68 20.46 -13.28
CA TYR A 431 11.80 21.58 -12.92
C TYR A 431 10.76 21.69 -14.05
N GLY A 432 9.69 20.89 -14.00
CA GLY A 432 8.71 20.94 -15.10
C GLY A 432 7.58 19.92 -15.12
N GLY A 433 7.40 19.08 -14.09
CA GLY A 433 6.06 18.55 -13.82
C GLY A 433 5.24 19.74 -13.33
N MET A 434 4.22 20.14 -14.09
CA MET A 434 3.33 21.26 -13.78
C MET A 434 2.92 21.17 -12.31
N ALA A 435 3.52 22.01 -11.46
CA ALA A 435 3.21 22.08 -10.05
C ALA A 435 1.86 22.80 -9.92
N MET A 436 0.80 22.07 -10.29
CA MET A 436 -0.58 22.43 -10.03
C MET A 436 -0.72 22.55 -8.52
N VAL A 437 -1.41 23.59 -8.08
CA VAL A 437 -1.70 23.77 -6.66
C VAL A 437 -2.56 22.59 -6.22
N GLU A 438 -2.07 21.81 -5.27
CA GLU A 438 -2.82 20.69 -4.71
C GLU A 438 -3.98 21.26 -3.87
N GLU A 439 -5.20 21.22 -4.40
CA GLU A 439 -6.40 21.74 -3.72
C GLU A 439 -6.72 20.90 -2.48
N ASP A 440 -6.71 19.58 -2.63
CA ASP A 440 -6.92 18.61 -1.55
C ASP A 440 -5.68 17.72 -1.36
N PRO A 441 -4.75 18.09 -0.45
CA PRO A 441 -3.52 17.34 -0.25
C PRO A 441 -3.77 15.98 0.41
N VAL A 442 -3.06 14.96 -0.07
CA VAL A 442 -3.06 13.63 0.58
C VAL A 442 -2.58 13.72 2.03
N GLU A 443 -3.13 12.87 2.90
CA GLU A 443 -2.75 12.86 4.32
C GLU A 443 -1.26 12.56 4.49
N TYR A 444 -0.79 11.51 3.81
CA TYR A 444 0.58 11.02 3.91
C TYR A 444 1.22 10.82 2.54
N LYS A 445 2.51 11.12 2.45
CA LYS A 445 3.39 10.71 1.33
C LYS A 445 4.45 9.74 1.82
N LEU A 446 4.79 8.75 1.00
CA LEU A 446 5.77 7.73 1.31
C LEU A 446 7.20 8.27 1.19
N MET A 447 8.00 8.04 2.22
CA MET A 447 9.45 8.17 2.19
C MET A 447 10.09 6.78 2.30
N ARG A 448 11.12 6.52 1.48
CA ARG A 448 11.74 5.18 1.38
C ARG A 448 13.26 5.28 1.21
N PHE A 449 14.01 4.31 1.74
CA PHE A 449 15.46 4.20 1.56
C PHE A 449 15.98 2.76 1.63
N TYR A 450 17.23 2.57 1.21
CA TYR A 450 17.94 1.28 1.24
C TYR A 450 19.40 1.44 1.72
N ASP A 451 19.80 0.76 2.78
CA ASP A 451 21.18 0.74 3.28
C ASP A 451 21.84 -0.60 2.98
N PHE A 452 22.55 -0.66 1.85
CA PHE A 452 23.24 -1.87 1.38
C PHE A 452 24.54 -2.16 2.15
N ALA A 453 24.71 -3.43 2.51
CA ALA A 453 25.96 -4.04 2.92
C ALA A 453 26.94 -4.07 1.73
N SER A 454 28.16 -3.61 1.92
CA SER A 454 29.18 -3.53 0.89
C SER A 454 30.56 -3.67 1.50
N THR A 455 31.39 -4.51 0.89
CA THR A 455 32.78 -4.72 1.32
C THR A 455 33.67 -3.50 1.13
N ALA A 456 33.28 -2.54 0.28
CA ALA A 456 34.04 -1.32 0.01
C ALA A 456 33.87 -0.25 1.12
N ASP A 457 32.74 -0.25 1.82
CA ASP A 457 32.42 0.77 2.83
C ASP A 457 32.68 0.24 4.25
N LYS A 458 33.60 0.90 4.97
CA LYS A 458 33.93 0.53 6.36
C LYS A 458 32.72 0.68 7.29
N ASN A 459 31.84 1.62 7.00
CA ASN A 459 30.65 1.95 7.79
C ASN A 459 29.38 1.29 7.22
N THR A 460 29.52 0.23 6.44
CA THR A 460 28.39 -0.57 5.96
C THR A 460 27.68 -1.33 7.10
N PRO A 461 26.39 -1.69 7.00
CA PRO A 461 25.78 -2.56 8.02
C PRO A 461 26.48 -3.93 8.00
N ARG A 462 26.69 -4.51 9.17
CA ARG A 462 27.44 -5.75 9.37
C ARG A 462 26.60 -6.81 10.07
N PRO A 463 26.90 -8.10 9.84
CA PRO A 463 26.16 -9.19 10.45
C PRO A 463 26.46 -9.24 11.95
N GLY A 464 25.50 -9.72 12.75
CA GLY A 464 25.62 -9.80 14.20
C GLY A 464 25.64 -8.45 14.94
N ARG A 465 25.34 -7.35 14.24
CA ARG A 465 25.20 -6.01 14.83
C ARG A 465 23.77 -5.53 14.77
N LYS A 466 23.40 -4.67 15.73
CA LYS A 466 22.09 -4.04 15.81
C LYS A 466 22.20 -2.56 15.47
N TYR A 467 21.26 -2.07 14.69
CA TYR A 467 21.24 -0.72 14.15
C TYR A 467 19.91 -0.04 14.42
N VAL A 468 19.94 1.28 14.54
CA VAL A 468 18.75 2.13 14.49
C VAL A 468 18.93 3.21 13.46
N TYR A 469 17.82 3.66 12.89
CA TYR A 469 17.78 4.65 11.82
C TYR A 469 17.01 5.88 12.27
N ARG A 470 17.40 7.05 11.77
CA ARG A 470 16.60 8.28 11.83
C ARG A 470 16.65 8.98 10.49
N ILE A 471 15.56 9.64 10.13
CA ILE A 471 15.41 10.25 8.82
C ILE A 471 14.95 11.70 8.94
N ARG A 472 15.30 12.51 7.95
CA ARG A 472 14.78 13.87 7.80
C ARG A 472 14.61 14.21 6.32
N LEU A 473 13.71 15.14 6.04
CA LEU A 473 13.44 15.62 4.70
C LEU A 473 13.85 17.09 4.55
N ALA A 474 14.10 17.50 3.32
CA ALA A 474 14.27 18.90 2.95
C ALA A 474 13.24 19.30 1.90
N VAL A 475 12.62 20.45 2.12
CA VAL A 475 11.82 21.15 1.11
C VAL A 475 12.58 22.34 0.57
N VAL A 476 12.18 22.81 -0.62
CA VAL A 476 12.66 24.10 -1.15
C VAL A 476 12.11 25.21 -0.25
N ASP A 477 13.01 26.09 0.19
CA ASP A 477 12.64 27.25 1.00
C ASP A 477 11.80 28.24 0.16
N PRO A 478 10.54 28.50 0.51
CA PRO A 478 9.68 29.44 -0.21
C PRO A 478 10.14 30.90 -0.05
N ASN A 479 10.90 31.21 1.00
CA ASN A 479 11.43 32.54 1.27
C ASN A 479 12.85 32.73 0.69
N PHE A 480 13.55 31.64 0.36
CA PHE A 480 14.84 31.64 -0.33
C PHE A 480 14.94 30.54 -1.41
N PRO A 481 14.15 30.65 -2.50
CA PRO A 481 14.07 29.58 -3.50
C PRO A 481 15.36 29.44 -4.32
N ALA A 482 15.53 28.26 -4.93
CA ALA A 482 16.67 27.97 -5.81
C ALA A 482 16.77 28.97 -6.98
N ASN A 483 15.62 29.38 -7.54
CA ASN A 483 15.54 30.41 -8.56
C ASN A 483 15.46 31.81 -7.94
N ALA A 484 16.48 32.63 -8.17
CA ALA A 484 16.54 34.00 -7.66
C ALA A 484 15.39 34.90 -8.12
N LEU A 485 14.82 34.64 -9.29
CA LEU A 485 13.70 35.41 -9.83
C LEU A 485 12.40 35.21 -9.03
N GLN A 486 12.28 34.08 -8.33
CA GLN A 486 11.10 33.76 -7.52
C GLN A 486 11.26 34.22 -6.07
N GLN A 487 12.39 34.81 -5.69
CA GLN A 487 12.63 35.22 -4.32
C GLN A 487 11.70 36.39 -3.91
N PRO A 488 11.00 36.29 -2.77
CA PRO A 488 10.20 37.40 -2.26
C PRO A 488 11.04 38.65 -2.01
N LYS A 489 10.38 39.82 -2.03
CA LYS A 489 11.03 41.07 -1.63
C LYS A 489 11.37 41.00 -0.15
N VAL A 490 12.56 41.48 0.21
CA VAL A 490 13.04 41.53 1.59
C VAL A 490 12.07 42.28 2.53
N SER A 491 11.37 43.29 2.01
CA SER A 491 10.37 44.07 2.77
C SER A 491 9.13 43.27 3.18
N THR A 492 8.83 42.15 2.51
CA THR A 492 7.63 41.34 2.81
C THR A 492 7.91 40.25 3.85
N LEU A 493 9.17 40.09 4.28
CA LEU A 493 9.57 39.08 5.27
C LEU A 493 9.31 39.58 6.71
N SER A 494 8.91 38.67 7.59
CA SER A 494 8.90 38.93 9.03
C SER A 494 10.34 39.08 9.56
N GLY A 495 10.50 39.71 10.73
CA GLY A 495 11.82 40.06 11.27
C GLY A 495 12.76 38.85 11.46
N GLU A 496 12.23 37.72 11.92
CA GLU A 496 12.98 36.48 12.11
C GLU A 496 13.40 35.85 10.76
N VAL A 497 12.45 35.79 9.81
CA VAL A 497 12.70 35.26 8.46
C VAL A 497 13.72 36.11 7.73
N TYR A 498 13.63 37.44 7.86
CA TYR A 498 14.60 38.37 7.28
C TYR A 498 16.02 38.08 7.77
N GLN A 499 16.22 37.96 9.08
CA GLN A 499 17.55 37.67 9.65
C GLN A 499 18.13 36.34 9.13
N ARG A 500 17.28 35.31 8.98
CA ARG A 500 17.69 34.02 8.45
C ARG A 500 18.03 34.09 6.96
N VAL A 501 17.14 34.65 6.15
CA VAL A 501 17.31 34.76 4.69
C VAL A 501 18.50 35.66 4.35
N SER A 502 18.73 36.74 5.08
CA SER A 502 19.92 37.59 4.89
C SER A 502 21.22 36.81 5.12
N LYS A 503 21.30 35.98 6.17
CA LYS A 503 22.46 35.11 6.39
C LYS A 503 22.66 34.09 5.26
N LEU A 504 21.56 33.54 4.72
CA LEU A 504 21.61 32.62 3.58
C LEU A 504 22.04 33.33 2.29
N MET A 505 21.62 34.58 2.08
CA MET A 505 22.06 35.40 0.96
C MET A 505 23.57 35.67 1.04
N GLU A 506 24.08 36.08 2.20
CA GLU A 506 25.51 36.31 2.43
C GLU A 506 26.32 35.02 2.19
N ALA A 507 25.85 33.88 2.69
CA ALA A 507 26.50 32.59 2.48
C ALA A 507 26.50 32.16 1.00
N ALA A 508 25.37 32.32 0.30
CA ALA A 508 25.26 31.98 -1.11
C ALA A 508 26.13 32.87 -2.02
N GLU A 509 26.31 34.15 -1.66
CA GLU A 509 27.22 35.07 -2.33
C GLU A 509 28.68 34.66 -2.11
N ALA A 510 29.06 34.28 -0.88
CA ALA A 510 30.40 33.81 -0.54
C ALA A 510 30.77 32.53 -1.33
N ASP A 511 29.84 31.58 -1.42
CA ASP A 511 30.04 30.31 -2.14
C ASP A 511 29.92 30.45 -3.66
N LYS A 512 29.54 31.63 -4.17
CA LYS A 512 29.20 31.89 -5.58
C LYS A 512 28.16 30.91 -6.15
N ALA A 513 27.39 30.28 -5.27
CA ALA A 513 26.44 29.24 -5.59
C ALA A 513 25.30 29.28 -4.58
N ARG A 514 24.06 29.30 -5.08
CA ARG A 514 22.87 29.08 -4.25
C ARG A 514 22.65 27.61 -3.89
N LYS A 515 23.45 26.70 -4.46
CA LYS A 515 23.26 25.25 -4.36
C LYS A 515 23.40 24.82 -2.89
N GLY A 516 22.33 24.25 -2.33
CA GLY A 516 22.28 23.76 -0.94
C GLY A 516 21.67 24.77 0.05
N HIS A 517 21.81 26.07 -0.19
CA HIS A 517 21.30 27.13 0.72
C HIS A 517 19.78 27.34 0.65
N PHE A 518 19.13 26.86 -0.42
CA PHE A 518 17.67 26.92 -0.59
C PHE A 518 16.94 25.74 0.08
N GLN A 519 17.66 24.85 0.78
CA GLN A 519 17.07 23.67 1.40
C GLN A 519 16.66 23.99 2.84
N ARG A 520 15.41 23.71 3.18
CA ARG A 520 14.93 23.78 4.55
C ARG A 520 14.67 22.39 5.09
N TRP A 521 15.51 21.99 6.05
CA TRP A 521 15.45 20.68 6.69
C TRP A 521 14.37 20.64 7.78
N SER A 522 13.67 19.51 7.87
CA SER A 522 12.90 19.15 9.05
C SER A 522 13.81 18.77 10.20
N GLU A 523 13.24 18.70 11.40
CA GLU A 523 13.85 17.93 12.49
C GLU A 523 14.00 16.46 12.10
N TRP A 524 14.83 15.73 12.85
CA TRP A 524 14.95 14.29 12.70
C TRP A 524 13.68 13.58 13.19
N SER A 525 13.31 12.49 12.51
CA SER A 525 12.29 11.56 12.99
C SER A 525 12.69 10.94 14.33
N ALA A 526 11.70 10.35 15.01
CA ALA A 526 12.01 9.39 16.07
C ALA A 526 12.89 8.25 15.52
N PRO A 527 13.83 7.70 16.33
CA PRO A 527 14.60 6.54 15.94
C PRO A 527 13.72 5.33 15.63
N SER A 528 14.11 4.52 14.65
CA SER A 528 13.47 3.25 14.33
C SER A 528 13.64 2.23 15.47
N PRO A 529 12.82 1.16 15.49
CA PRO A 529 13.16 -0.05 16.24
C PRO A 529 14.56 -0.57 15.87
N PRO A 530 15.29 -1.20 16.82
CA PRO A 530 16.56 -1.85 16.51
C PRO A 530 16.39 -3.00 15.52
N ILE A 531 17.25 -3.04 14.50
CA ILE A 531 17.24 -4.06 13.44
C ILE A 531 18.64 -4.58 13.16
N SER A 532 18.76 -5.82 12.70
CA SER A 532 20.00 -6.44 12.24
C SER A 532 19.86 -6.91 10.80
N LEU A 533 20.98 -7.15 10.12
CA LEU A 533 20.94 -7.83 8.84
C LEU A 533 20.42 -9.27 9.00
N PRO A 534 19.66 -9.80 8.02
CA PRO A 534 19.13 -11.16 8.10
C PRO A 534 20.24 -12.19 7.92
N THR A 535 20.00 -13.44 8.31
CA THR A 535 20.85 -14.58 7.99
C THR A 535 20.76 -14.93 6.50
N PHE A 536 21.66 -15.79 6.02
CA PHE A 536 21.62 -16.26 4.63
C PHE A 536 20.56 -17.35 4.41
N ASN A 537 20.04 -17.95 5.47
CA ASN A 537 19.07 -19.03 5.41
C ASN A 537 17.70 -18.53 5.89
N ASP A 538 16.65 -18.85 5.13
CA ASP A 538 15.27 -18.81 5.56
C ASP A 538 14.62 -20.20 5.40
N TYR A 539 13.48 -20.43 6.04
CA TYR A 539 12.87 -21.76 6.10
C TYR A 539 11.37 -21.67 5.88
N PHE A 540 10.86 -22.56 5.03
CA PHE A 540 9.44 -22.76 4.79
C PHE A 540 9.01 -24.13 5.32
N ALA A 541 8.06 -24.14 6.24
CA ALA A 541 7.51 -25.35 6.82
C ALA A 541 6.64 -26.10 5.79
N GLY A 542 6.85 -27.41 5.70
CA GLY A 542 6.00 -28.33 4.95
C GLY A 542 5.17 -29.21 5.89
N PRO A 543 4.53 -30.27 5.35
CA PRO A 543 3.68 -31.15 6.14
C PRO A 543 4.47 -31.90 7.21
N VAL A 544 3.83 -32.07 8.37
CA VAL A 544 4.33 -32.86 9.49
C VAL A 544 3.68 -34.24 9.44
N GLU A 545 4.50 -35.28 9.48
CA GLU A 545 4.06 -36.67 9.57
C GLU A 545 4.08 -37.09 11.04
N SER A 546 2.89 -37.17 11.64
CA SER A 546 2.75 -37.62 13.02
C SER A 546 2.91 -39.15 13.11
N PRO A 547 3.68 -39.67 14.08
CA PRO A 547 3.85 -41.09 14.25
C PRO A 547 2.59 -41.71 14.84
N ARG A 548 2.36 -42.99 14.57
CA ARG A 548 1.14 -43.69 15.01
C ARG A 548 1.01 -43.69 16.54
N THR A 549 0.09 -42.88 17.04
CA THR A 549 -0.24 -42.79 18.47
C THR A 549 -1.00 -44.02 18.94
N LYS A 550 -0.52 -44.66 20.02
CA LYS A 550 -1.24 -45.70 20.75
C LYS A 550 -1.83 -45.10 22.02
N VAL A 551 -3.13 -45.29 22.23
CA VAL A 551 -3.78 -44.91 23.50
C VAL A 551 -3.49 -45.99 24.54
N LEU A 552 -2.66 -45.66 25.53
CA LEU A 552 -2.38 -46.52 26.69
C LEU A 552 -3.25 -46.07 27.87
N THR A 553 -3.77 -47.03 28.64
CA THR A 553 -4.46 -46.71 29.90
C THR A 553 -3.47 -46.88 31.05
N VAL A 554 -3.00 -45.76 31.61
CA VAL A 554 -2.07 -45.75 32.75
C VAL A 554 -2.82 -45.17 33.95
N GLN A 555 -2.96 -45.96 35.03
CA GLN A 555 -3.64 -45.55 36.27
C GLN A 555 -5.07 -44.99 36.05
N GLY A 556 -5.82 -45.55 35.10
CA GLY A 556 -7.19 -45.11 34.78
C GLY A 556 -7.28 -43.85 33.91
N LYS A 557 -6.15 -43.24 33.53
CA LYS A 557 -6.08 -42.15 32.55
C LYS A 557 -5.66 -42.70 31.18
N LYS A 558 -6.35 -42.27 30.12
CA LYS A 558 -5.95 -42.52 28.74
C LYS A 558 -4.81 -41.55 28.41
N VAL A 559 -3.64 -42.09 28.08
CA VAL A 559 -2.45 -41.33 27.67
C VAL A 559 -2.09 -41.78 26.26
N GLU A 560 -1.98 -40.83 25.36
CA GLU A 560 -1.48 -41.07 24.01
C GLU A 560 0.04 -41.22 24.07
N TYR A 561 0.54 -42.33 23.54
CA TYR A 561 1.96 -42.65 23.48
C TYR A 561 2.35 -42.87 22.02
N SER A 562 3.36 -42.14 21.56
CA SER A 562 3.99 -42.38 20.27
C SER A 562 5.42 -42.89 20.47
N PRO A 563 5.80 -44.03 19.86
CA PRO A 563 7.13 -44.61 20.04
C PRO A 563 8.23 -43.84 19.31
N ASP A 564 7.89 -43.17 18.22
CA ASP A 564 8.82 -42.43 17.36
C ASP A 564 8.54 -40.92 17.48
N PRO A 565 9.54 -40.04 17.34
CA PRO A 565 9.31 -38.60 17.25
C PRO A 565 8.64 -38.24 15.92
N PRO A 566 7.85 -37.15 15.87
CA PRO A 566 7.30 -36.64 14.61
C PRO A 566 8.40 -36.27 13.62
N THR A 567 8.10 -36.40 12.34
CA THR A 567 8.99 -36.00 11.24
C THR A 567 8.30 -34.93 10.40
N ALA A 568 9.07 -33.99 9.85
CA ALA A 568 8.54 -32.90 9.02
C ALA A 568 9.32 -32.77 7.72
N LYS A 569 8.65 -32.20 6.72
CA LYS A 569 9.27 -31.71 5.49
C LYS A 569 9.49 -30.20 5.61
N ALA A 570 10.57 -29.69 5.05
CA ALA A 570 10.78 -28.25 4.95
C ALA A 570 11.63 -27.90 3.72
N VAL A 571 11.61 -26.63 3.35
CA VAL A 571 12.55 -26.08 2.38
C VAL A 571 13.48 -25.13 3.10
N ASN A 572 14.79 -25.39 3.05
CA ASN A 572 15.81 -24.41 3.40
C ASN A 572 16.05 -23.53 2.17
N PHE A 573 15.62 -22.27 2.28
CA PHE A 573 15.78 -21.24 1.27
C PHE A 573 17.08 -20.47 1.54
N SER A 574 18.21 -21.05 1.13
CA SER A 574 19.55 -20.51 1.39
C SER A 574 20.01 -19.59 0.27
N TYR A 575 20.41 -18.37 0.59
CA TYR A 575 21.04 -17.47 -0.37
C TYR A 575 22.52 -17.81 -0.58
N ASN A 576 22.91 -18.13 -1.81
CA ASN A 576 24.29 -18.46 -2.14
C ASN A 576 25.06 -17.23 -2.65
N THR A 577 26.05 -16.76 -1.88
CA THR A 577 26.86 -15.59 -2.24
C THR A 577 27.83 -15.81 -3.40
N THR A 578 28.16 -17.05 -3.75
CA THR A 578 29.05 -17.37 -4.87
C THR A 578 28.29 -17.27 -6.19
N TYR A 579 27.11 -17.87 -6.25
CA TYR A 579 26.26 -17.90 -7.44
C TYR A 579 25.29 -16.71 -7.53
N LYS A 580 25.19 -15.88 -6.50
CA LYS A 580 24.35 -14.66 -6.46
C LYS A 580 22.86 -14.94 -6.66
N THR A 581 22.39 -16.09 -6.17
CA THR A 581 20.98 -16.50 -6.25
C THR A 581 20.61 -17.38 -5.07
N VAL A 582 19.31 -17.67 -4.97
CA VAL A 582 18.71 -18.54 -3.97
C VAL A 582 18.91 -20.01 -4.36
N MET A 583 19.21 -20.82 -3.35
CA MET A 583 19.42 -22.27 -3.43
C MET A 583 18.37 -22.94 -2.54
N PRO A 584 17.19 -23.28 -3.09
CA PRO A 584 16.18 -24.00 -2.33
C PRO A 584 16.61 -25.46 -2.14
N ILE A 585 16.62 -25.91 -0.90
CA ILE A 585 16.96 -27.30 -0.53
C ILE A 585 15.76 -27.92 0.13
N TRP A 586 15.19 -28.93 -0.52
CA TRP A 586 14.08 -29.69 0.03
C TRP A 586 14.60 -30.77 0.99
N MET A 587 14.06 -30.77 2.20
CA MET A 587 14.44 -31.66 3.28
C MET A 587 13.23 -32.52 3.65
N GLU A 588 13.32 -33.83 3.43
CA GLU A 588 12.16 -34.74 3.57
C GLU A 588 11.98 -35.33 4.97
N SER A 589 13.04 -35.39 5.79
CA SER A 589 13.04 -36.14 7.06
C SER A 589 13.70 -35.34 8.17
N ILE A 590 13.03 -34.28 8.62
CA ILE A 590 13.46 -33.44 9.73
C ILE A 590 12.79 -33.96 11.02
N SER A 591 13.56 -34.12 12.09
CA SER A 591 13.05 -34.49 13.42
C SER A 591 13.53 -33.49 14.49
N PRO A 592 12.91 -33.44 15.67
CA PRO A 592 13.39 -32.59 16.76
C PRO A 592 14.87 -32.89 17.07
N GLY A 593 15.69 -31.85 17.15
CA GLY A 593 17.15 -31.92 17.29
C GLY A 593 17.93 -31.92 15.96
N SER A 594 17.26 -31.96 14.82
CA SER A 594 17.92 -31.87 13.51
C SER A 594 18.45 -30.46 13.25
N VAL A 595 19.64 -30.38 12.66
CA VAL A 595 20.24 -29.12 12.18
C VAL A 595 19.96 -29.00 10.68
N LEU A 596 19.48 -27.84 10.24
CA LEU A 596 19.03 -27.61 8.87
C LEU A 596 20.17 -27.32 7.87
N SER A 597 21.33 -27.93 8.09
CA SER A 597 22.49 -27.88 7.18
C SER A 597 22.41 -28.97 6.12
N TYR A 598 22.98 -28.71 4.94
CA TYR A 598 22.97 -29.65 3.82
C TYR A 598 24.31 -29.70 3.08
N GLU A 599 24.70 -30.88 2.64
CA GLU A 599 25.86 -31.13 1.78
C GLU A 599 25.49 -32.21 0.76
N GLY A 600 25.62 -31.90 -0.53
CA GLY A 600 25.24 -32.80 -1.62
C GLY A 600 24.80 -32.06 -2.88
N PRO A 601 24.18 -32.76 -3.85
CA PRO A 601 23.69 -32.12 -5.06
C PRO A 601 22.51 -31.19 -4.74
N ALA A 602 22.53 -30.00 -5.30
CA ALA A 602 21.43 -29.04 -5.16
C ALA A 602 21.13 -28.34 -6.48
N GLU A 603 20.02 -27.62 -6.48
CA GLU A 603 19.53 -26.90 -7.65
C GLU A 603 19.49 -25.40 -7.34
N LEU A 604 19.81 -24.60 -8.35
CA LEU A 604 19.83 -23.15 -8.29
C LEU A 604 18.89 -22.61 -9.36
N ILE A 605 18.17 -21.55 -9.03
CA ILE A 605 17.35 -20.84 -10.02
C ILE A 605 18.18 -19.70 -10.57
N ASP A 606 18.45 -19.69 -11.88
CA ASP A 606 19.04 -18.53 -12.52
C ASP A 606 18.04 -17.36 -12.49
N PRO A 607 18.36 -16.25 -11.81
CA PRO A 607 17.40 -15.17 -11.60
C PRO A 607 17.18 -14.30 -12.85
N ILE A 608 17.96 -14.47 -13.92
CA ILE A 608 17.84 -13.72 -15.17
C ILE A 608 17.05 -14.50 -16.23
N ASP A 609 17.44 -15.74 -16.51
CA ASP A 609 16.82 -16.54 -17.58
C ASP A 609 15.82 -17.61 -17.08
N LEU A 610 15.70 -17.76 -15.75
CA LEU A 610 14.84 -18.71 -15.05
C LEU A 610 15.17 -20.18 -15.35
N VAL A 611 16.36 -20.49 -15.85
CA VAL A 611 16.81 -21.89 -16.02
C VAL A 611 17.24 -22.43 -14.66
N VAL A 612 16.75 -23.63 -14.31
CA VAL A 612 17.20 -24.33 -13.12
C VAL A 612 18.54 -24.99 -13.43
N LYS A 613 19.56 -24.69 -12.63
CA LYS A 613 20.94 -25.15 -12.78
C LYS A 613 21.27 -26.18 -11.70
N LYS A 614 22.11 -27.16 -12.03
CA LYS A 614 22.57 -28.19 -11.07
C LYS A 614 23.94 -27.84 -10.51
N VAL A 615 24.14 -28.12 -9.22
CA VAL A 615 25.44 -28.06 -8.54
C VAL A 615 25.63 -29.37 -7.79
N GLU A 616 26.66 -30.15 -8.14
CA GLU A 616 26.89 -31.49 -7.55
C GLU A 616 27.35 -31.44 -6.09
N ASP A 617 28.20 -30.48 -5.75
CA ASP A 617 28.82 -30.35 -4.42
C ASP A 617 28.33 -29.08 -3.70
N ALA A 618 27.02 -28.91 -3.58
CA ALA A 618 26.45 -27.78 -2.87
C ALA A 618 26.61 -27.96 -1.36
N LYS A 619 27.04 -26.88 -0.69
CA LYS A 619 27.22 -26.85 0.76
C LYS A 619 26.47 -25.67 1.35
N VAL A 620 25.44 -25.96 2.14
CA VAL A 620 24.67 -24.97 2.90
C VAL A 620 24.94 -25.20 4.38
N THR A 621 25.66 -24.25 4.96
CA THR A 621 25.94 -24.25 6.39
C THR A 621 24.85 -23.47 7.09
N SER A 622 24.11 -24.16 7.95
CA SER A 622 23.11 -23.57 8.82
C SER A 622 23.34 -24.02 10.25
N GLN A 623 23.13 -23.12 11.21
CA GLN A 623 23.08 -23.46 12.64
C GLN A 623 21.65 -23.56 13.18
N THR A 624 20.65 -23.38 12.30
CA THR A 624 19.25 -23.46 12.71
C THR A 624 18.91 -24.89 13.11
N THR A 625 18.39 -25.02 14.33
CA THR A 625 18.04 -26.32 14.93
C THR A 625 16.54 -26.40 15.14
N VAL A 626 15.95 -27.54 14.77
CA VAL A 626 14.54 -27.82 15.07
C VAL A 626 14.41 -28.21 16.53
N ILE A 627 13.60 -27.47 17.28
CA ILE A 627 13.38 -27.71 18.71
C ILE A 627 12.22 -28.66 18.91
N ASP A 628 11.11 -28.40 18.22
CA ASP A 628 9.87 -29.18 18.37
C ASP A 628 9.04 -29.14 17.09
N LEU A 629 8.17 -30.14 16.94
CA LEU A 629 7.27 -30.32 15.81
C LEU A 629 5.87 -30.70 16.32
N GLU A 630 4.85 -30.03 15.81
CA GLU A 630 3.44 -30.30 16.11
C GLU A 630 2.62 -30.39 14.82
N GLY A 631 1.47 -31.06 14.85
CA GLY A 631 0.62 -31.27 13.67
C GLY A 631 0.74 -32.64 13.03
N GLY A 632 0.10 -32.83 11.87
CA GLY A 632 0.04 -34.10 11.14
C GLY A 632 -0.97 -35.10 11.68
N ARG A 633 -1.78 -34.73 12.67
CA ARG A 633 -2.78 -35.62 13.26
C ARG A 633 -4.01 -35.68 12.37
N VAL A 634 -4.47 -36.88 12.05
CA VAL A 634 -5.73 -37.06 11.33
C VAL A 634 -6.88 -36.58 12.22
N LEU A 635 -7.55 -35.52 11.80
CA LEU A 635 -8.71 -34.97 12.47
C LEU A 635 -9.90 -35.92 12.24
N PRO A 636 -10.62 -36.34 13.30
CA PRO A 636 -11.80 -37.19 13.16
C PRO A 636 -12.96 -36.38 12.54
N MET A 637 -13.00 -36.33 11.21
CA MET A 637 -14.11 -35.75 10.44
C MET A 637 -15.21 -36.77 10.19
N THR A 638 -16.45 -36.29 10.05
CA THR A 638 -17.59 -37.12 9.64
C THR A 638 -17.66 -37.11 8.11
N GLY A 639 -16.84 -37.92 7.42
CA GLY A 639 -16.80 -37.97 5.95
C GLY A 639 -15.69 -38.90 5.38
N ASP A 640 -15.62 -39.00 4.04
CA ASP A 640 -14.61 -39.79 3.30
C ASP A 640 -13.26 -39.07 3.12
N SER A 641 -13.13 -37.81 3.56
CA SER A 641 -11.89 -37.03 3.51
C SER A 641 -11.18 -37.05 4.86
N GLU A 642 -9.99 -37.66 4.91
CA GLU A 642 -9.06 -37.55 6.03
C GLU A 642 -8.40 -36.16 5.95
N LEU A 643 -8.71 -35.28 6.91
CA LEU A 643 -8.07 -33.96 7.05
C LEU A 643 -6.99 -34.08 8.12
N GLU A 644 -5.80 -33.59 7.83
CA GLU A 644 -4.69 -33.57 8.77
C GLU A 644 -4.58 -32.21 9.43
N GLU A 645 -4.22 -32.20 10.71
CA GLU A 645 -3.87 -30.99 11.44
C GLU A 645 -2.63 -30.34 10.81
N PRO A 646 -2.64 -29.03 10.51
CA PRO A 646 -1.49 -28.37 9.89
C PRO A 646 -0.22 -28.51 10.73
N GLY A 647 0.90 -28.71 10.04
CA GLY A 647 2.22 -28.77 10.67
C GLY A 647 2.68 -27.43 11.25
N MET A 648 3.33 -27.46 12.41
CA MET A 648 4.06 -26.34 13.00
C MET A 648 5.46 -26.78 13.40
N MET A 649 6.44 -25.90 13.16
CA MET A 649 7.84 -26.13 13.50
C MET A 649 8.36 -25.01 14.40
N LEU A 650 8.98 -25.37 15.52
CA LEU A 650 9.72 -24.44 16.37
C LEU A 650 11.22 -24.52 16.03
N LEU A 651 11.80 -23.40 15.61
CA LEU A 651 13.17 -23.28 15.17
C LEU A 651 13.97 -22.39 16.13
N TYR A 652 15.19 -22.80 16.45
CA TYR A 652 16.23 -21.95 17.03
C TYR A 652 17.14 -21.47 15.91
N ASP A 653 17.14 -20.17 15.62
CA ASP A 653 17.88 -19.60 14.49
C ASP A 653 19.35 -19.27 14.82
N GLU A 654 20.11 -18.88 13.78
CA GLU A 654 21.54 -18.55 13.90
C GLU A 654 21.79 -17.23 14.66
N ASN A 655 20.77 -16.39 14.80
CA ASN A 655 20.82 -15.14 15.56
C ASN A 655 20.50 -15.37 17.06
N GLY A 656 20.20 -16.61 17.45
CA GLY A 656 19.83 -16.98 18.81
C GLY A 656 18.37 -16.64 19.18
N SER A 657 17.51 -16.48 18.17
CA SER A 657 16.08 -16.23 18.34
C SER A 657 15.26 -17.51 18.12
N LEU A 658 14.06 -17.53 18.70
CA LEU A 658 13.08 -18.60 18.48
C LEU A 658 12.08 -18.14 17.42
N LYS A 659 11.91 -18.93 16.36
CA LYS A 659 10.94 -18.69 15.28
C LYS A 659 9.96 -19.87 15.23
N VAL A 660 8.67 -19.58 15.16
CA VAL A 660 7.63 -20.58 14.87
C VAL A 660 7.23 -20.41 13.42
N THR A 661 7.24 -21.48 12.64
CA THR A 661 6.78 -21.51 11.25
C THR A 661 5.67 -22.54 11.09
N GLY A 662 4.67 -22.23 10.26
CA GLY A 662 3.48 -23.05 10.08
C GLY A 662 3.28 -23.42 8.63
N GLU A 663 2.81 -24.64 8.38
CA GLU A 663 2.56 -25.17 7.03
C GLU A 663 1.58 -24.31 6.23
N VAL A 664 0.57 -23.72 6.89
CA VAL A 664 -0.46 -22.90 6.24
C VAL A 664 0.11 -21.58 5.73
N ASP A 665 0.88 -20.89 6.57
CA ASP A 665 1.46 -19.59 6.25
C ASP A 665 2.54 -19.71 5.17
N ASP A 666 3.32 -20.80 5.22
CA ASP A 666 4.43 -21.06 4.30
C ASP A 666 4.01 -21.85 3.05
N GLN A 667 2.73 -22.25 2.92
CA GLN A 667 2.29 -23.24 1.92
C GLN A 667 2.66 -22.83 0.49
N GLU A 668 2.44 -21.58 0.13
CA GLU A 668 2.72 -21.07 -1.21
C GLU A 668 4.22 -21.16 -1.52
N MET A 669 5.06 -20.63 -0.63
CA MET A 669 6.51 -20.60 -0.82
C MET A 669 7.12 -22.00 -0.75
N TYR A 670 6.64 -22.85 0.15
CA TYR A 670 7.01 -24.26 0.22
C TYR A 670 6.73 -24.95 -1.12
N ARG A 671 5.51 -24.85 -1.66
CA ARG A 671 5.14 -25.51 -2.92
C ARG A 671 5.94 -25.02 -4.12
N ILE A 672 6.20 -23.72 -4.19
CA ILE A 672 6.98 -23.10 -5.27
C ILE A 672 8.42 -23.64 -5.25
N TYR A 673 9.09 -23.58 -4.10
CA TYR A 673 10.52 -23.90 -4.02
C TYR A 673 10.82 -25.38 -3.78
N SER A 674 9.82 -26.17 -3.39
CA SER A 674 9.89 -27.64 -3.43
C SER A 674 9.51 -28.20 -4.80
N PHE A 675 9.22 -27.36 -5.81
CA PHE A 675 8.73 -27.78 -7.13
C PHE A 675 7.56 -28.79 -7.03
N ALA A 676 6.62 -28.54 -6.12
CA ALA A 676 5.56 -29.48 -5.75
C ALA A 676 4.73 -29.93 -6.97
N GLU A 677 4.36 -28.99 -7.85
CA GLU A 677 3.60 -29.29 -9.07
C GLU A 677 4.32 -30.29 -9.99
N GLU A 678 5.63 -30.13 -10.15
CA GLU A 678 6.45 -31.01 -10.99
C GLU A 678 6.64 -32.39 -10.35
N ARG A 679 6.65 -32.44 -9.02
CA ARG A 679 6.70 -33.68 -8.23
C ARG A 679 5.35 -34.38 -8.09
N GLY A 680 4.25 -33.73 -8.50
CA GLY A 680 2.89 -34.27 -8.35
C GLY A 680 2.34 -34.20 -6.92
N LEU A 681 2.72 -33.17 -6.16
CA LEU A 681 2.31 -32.92 -4.76
C LEU A 681 1.24 -31.82 -4.61
#